data_AF-F4MPK5-F1
#
_entry.id   AF-F4MPK5-F1
#
_cell.length_a   1.000
_cell.length_b   1.000
_cell.length_c   1.000
_cell.angle_alpha   90.00
_cell.angle_beta   90.00
_cell.angle_gamma   90.00
#
_symmetry.space_group_name_H-M   'P 1'
#
loop_
_entity.id
_entity.type
_entity.pdbx_description
1 polymer ?
#
loop_
_entity_poly.entity_id
_entity_poly.type
_entity_poly.pdbx_seq_one_letter_code
_entity_poly.pdbx_strand_id
1 'polypeptide(L)'
;MKKSIKKAKPWLISLIVMFAFISGFLFFIRSYVDSSKQNYLNKIQSYIDASSYLAKSKILKSVEDLNEDYVNKKLSEQYLEQEFGKDFIWKPDKTDANLKNKVSDIYRTYFGKSIDVIEKDLKLQYRDNNKNLVDITDLKNGEFIPKNIDKITALTRSSEDFLNGFSPSLASLGLSFFQSQALENEDHLNKIKNNNIIKSVVDFINNNQSLIKLLSKIFSTKNVDKSFYKDLTIKQVFNKNINLITSSFTKKTYSDNNNDYFADDISDLVISDVKNIVLQEWNKDKKNIEILDKFKTIFNKVKDYFLKFDYLKILDNLFRYVQSELYFSMYYVINEQYSNPSQLLNQKIEDKRFDPLINNKLDFSLLINGFSKVLEDKKYTTRLLDFLFKRTDKTKIYFDHKTIPQNIGTSSLILDVINLIQKTILKTNQLIKEAIEGLENYIKENMYELREKIRNTILDVLKSKVNSFSHSVHFGYIHTSEDYNKLTVQIYTNLWLTKFYYVDANIYIFGKNGLVTKIFDLFKQIGNSISATSSDSFNFLKSVLYRDLDSNIGFKDNFEEISKLINIGHDLFSDQKMLNIDLSLGSLKQIASIKGLYGILNLPNELDTLKNLLNTFGLSSFISKVEKAVEPLQKILDLLKDFGFISDTKKFIQQFDTYTKKIIKYIPDKYQSVNMQLNYDLISNLYPKTKTNTNFINDFTTRLAEFLFPKNNKDQDDELLLPIIRLIRNDKDKKITSVEQIKKDLTNYSEKILSKDSLFKNIIDIRDLKIQLPDNLLKHLKIENIKDLTVLELLQITSKYVNQFLKNNPDKSLTFDLSSIGFILKALSASVDITYIDNKKITNKNLFKALYDDLDSFNHKNDENDKGRKAESFYNWSSIVLNLGDDIKRTIDLEQTKNDFSYSPLHLLLGIDLNKVQYIKNTIGYALATLIGGINITDPNYELANQNRKSVITIFAILNFVLQNQETILKNLEYQKAGIYYKKDSWTTKLINSNDKEIKYYLIRNLTSENEINKRVGNRFEVTLTNDNNSSYWKISNIVALDYKN
;
A
#
# COMPACT_ATOMS: atom_id res chain seq x y z
N MET A 1 14.11 -13.91 -7.21
CA MET A 1 13.08 -12.86 -7.40
C MET A 1 11.69 -13.48 -7.56
N LYS A 2 10.98 -13.88 -6.46
CA LYS A 2 9.76 -14.72 -6.57
C LYS A 2 8.69 -14.52 -5.46
N LYS A 3 8.70 -13.40 -4.72
CA LYS A 3 7.89 -13.22 -3.48
C LYS A 3 6.94 -12.00 -3.40
N SER A 4 7.04 -10.98 -4.25
CA SER A 4 6.32 -9.69 -4.05
C SER A 4 5.02 -9.50 -4.86
N ILE A 5 4.76 -10.27 -5.92
CA ILE A 5 3.50 -10.20 -6.71
C ILE A 5 2.48 -11.27 -6.24
N LYS A 6 2.45 -11.54 -4.93
CA LYS A 6 1.46 -12.43 -4.28
C LYS A 6 0.55 -11.72 -3.27
N LYS A 7 0.86 -10.48 -2.87
CA LYS A 7 0.17 -9.77 -1.78
C LYS A 7 -1.13 -9.03 -2.17
N ALA A 8 -1.43 -8.88 -3.46
CA ALA A 8 -2.69 -8.28 -3.94
C ALA A 8 -3.88 -9.28 -3.98
N LYS A 9 -3.68 -10.54 -3.55
CA LYS A 9 -4.73 -11.59 -3.58
C LYS A 9 -5.79 -11.58 -2.46
N PRO A 10 -5.72 -10.87 -1.30
CA PRO A 10 -6.72 -11.00 -0.23
C PRO A 10 -8.17 -10.71 -0.61
N TRP A 11 -8.42 -9.63 -1.38
CA TRP A 11 -9.77 -9.25 -1.84
C TRP A 11 -10.46 -10.32 -2.66
N LEU A 12 -9.66 -11.16 -3.34
CA LEU A 12 -10.16 -12.29 -4.13
C LEU A 12 -10.92 -13.32 -3.28
N ILE A 13 -10.88 -13.27 -1.94
CA ILE A 13 -11.46 -14.31 -1.08
C ILE A 13 -12.81 -13.91 -0.48
N SER A 14 -13.05 -12.62 -0.23
CA SER A 14 -14.44 -12.14 -0.11
C SER A 14 -15.20 -12.39 -1.42
N LEU A 15 -14.52 -12.15 -2.55
CA LEU A 15 -15.01 -12.51 -3.88
C LEU A 15 -15.16 -14.03 -4.09
N ILE A 16 -14.21 -14.88 -3.69
CA ILE A 16 -14.33 -16.35 -3.85
C ILE A 16 -15.38 -16.93 -2.92
N VAL A 17 -15.62 -16.38 -1.72
CA VAL A 17 -16.77 -16.80 -0.89
C VAL A 17 -18.08 -16.42 -1.57
N MET A 18 -18.20 -15.19 -2.10
CA MET A 18 -19.38 -14.77 -2.87
C MET A 18 -19.57 -15.60 -4.14
N PHE A 19 -18.50 -15.88 -4.89
CA PHE A 19 -18.50 -16.73 -6.08
C PHE A 19 -18.72 -18.22 -5.77
N ALA A 20 -18.32 -18.72 -4.59
CA ALA A 20 -18.61 -20.08 -4.15
C ALA A 20 -20.10 -20.22 -3.77
N PHE A 21 -20.66 -19.19 -3.13
CA PHE A 21 -22.10 -19.09 -2.86
C PHE A 21 -22.91 -19.09 -4.15
N ILE A 22 -22.50 -18.27 -5.12
CA ILE A 22 -23.06 -18.28 -6.48
C ILE A 22 -22.81 -19.63 -7.17
N SER A 23 -21.64 -20.26 -7.02
CA SER A 23 -21.33 -21.58 -7.63
C SER A 23 -22.21 -22.72 -7.12
N GLY A 24 -22.57 -22.71 -5.83
CA GLY A 24 -23.57 -23.65 -5.29
C GLY A 24 -24.94 -23.45 -5.94
N PHE A 25 -25.38 -22.19 -6.08
CA PHE A 25 -26.65 -21.85 -6.73
C PHE A 25 -26.67 -22.15 -8.24
N LEU A 26 -25.51 -22.02 -8.91
CA LEU A 26 -25.32 -22.41 -10.31
C LEU A 26 -25.33 -23.94 -10.51
N PHE A 27 -25.10 -24.73 -9.46
CA PHE A 27 -25.28 -26.18 -9.50
C PHE A 27 -26.77 -26.56 -9.44
N PHE A 28 -27.56 -25.83 -8.65
CA PHE A 28 -29.02 -25.99 -8.52
C PHE A 28 -29.78 -25.71 -9.84
N ILE A 29 -29.49 -24.58 -10.50
CA ILE A 29 -30.15 -24.22 -11.79
C ILE A 29 -29.85 -25.24 -12.90
N ARG A 30 -28.73 -25.96 -12.82
CA ARG A 30 -28.32 -26.97 -13.78
C ARG A 30 -29.14 -28.27 -13.72
N SER A 31 -30.10 -28.37 -12.78
CA SER A 31 -30.85 -29.60 -12.49
C SER A 31 -32.35 -29.57 -12.86
N TYR A 32 -32.84 -28.52 -13.54
CA TYR A 32 -34.30 -28.27 -13.65
C TYR A 32 -34.89 -28.19 -15.09
N VAL A 33 -34.19 -28.63 -16.14
CA VAL A 33 -34.70 -28.54 -17.52
C VAL A 33 -34.36 -29.78 -18.36
N ASP A 34 -35.34 -30.66 -18.60
CA ASP A 34 -35.44 -31.49 -19.83
C ASP A 34 -36.80 -32.23 -19.95
N SER A 35 -37.29 -32.46 -21.19
CA SER A 35 -38.05 -33.66 -21.66
C SER A 35 -39.02 -33.46 -22.86
N SER A 36 -39.39 -34.60 -23.48
CA SER A 36 -40.53 -34.90 -24.40
C SER A 36 -40.36 -34.72 -25.94
N LYS A 37 -40.93 -35.68 -26.71
CA LYS A 37 -40.76 -35.92 -28.17
C LYS A 37 -42.11 -36.23 -28.88
N GLN A 38 -42.12 -36.24 -30.22
CA GLN A 38 -42.71 -37.25 -31.16
C GLN A 38 -43.28 -36.70 -32.49
N ASN A 39 -43.08 -37.46 -33.59
CA ASN A 39 -43.91 -37.68 -34.82
C ASN A 39 -44.22 -36.51 -35.81
N TYR A 40 -44.56 -36.67 -37.12
CA TYR A 40 -44.41 -37.69 -38.22
C TYR A 40 -45.23 -37.19 -39.48
N LEU A 41 -45.01 -37.40 -40.79
CA LEU A 41 -43.86 -37.68 -41.71
C LEU A 41 -44.11 -36.88 -43.06
N ASN A 42 -43.78 -37.14 -44.35
CA ASN A 42 -43.24 -38.24 -45.21
C ASN A 42 -42.77 -37.71 -46.61
N LYS A 43 -41.79 -38.35 -47.30
CA LYS A 43 -41.39 -38.34 -48.77
C LYS A 43 -39.86 -38.33 -49.04
N ILE A 44 -39.42 -39.04 -50.09
CA ILE A 44 -37.99 -39.38 -50.35
C ILE A 44 -37.10 -38.24 -50.88
N GLN A 45 -37.52 -37.47 -51.89
CA GLN A 45 -36.70 -36.36 -52.41
C GLN A 45 -36.38 -35.35 -51.29
N SER A 46 -37.38 -35.06 -50.46
CA SER A 46 -37.26 -34.24 -49.26
C SER A 46 -36.31 -34.82 -48.21
N TYR A 47 -36.17 -36.15 -48.07
CA TYR A 47 -35.11 -36.75 -47.23
C TYR A 47 -33.71 -36.46 -47.78
N ILE A 48 -33.50 -36.61 -49.10
CA ILE A 48 -32.21 -36.33 -49.74
C ILE A 48 -31.84 -34.86 -49.54
N ASP A 49 -32.77 -33.96 -49.88
CA ASP A 49 -32.53 -32.52 -49.78
C ASP A 49 -32.31 -32.08 -48.34
N ALA A 50 -33.14 -32.51 -47.40
CA ALA A 50 -33.02 -32.13 -45.99
C ALA A 50 -31.80 -32.77 -45.30
N SER A 51 -31.50 -34.05 -45.55
CA SER A 51 -30.27 -34.66 -45.04
C SER A 51 -29.02 -34.05 -45.67
N SER A 52 -29.09 -33.52 -46.91
CA SER A 52 -27.96 -32.84 -47.53
C SER A 52 -27.50 -31.65 -46.71
N TYR A 53 -28.40 -30.89 -46.09
CA TYR A 53 -28.03 -29.77 -45.22
C TYR A 53 -27.40 -30.21 -43.90
N LEU A 54 -27.85 -31.32 -43.33
CA LEU A 54 -27.24 -31.91 -42.13
C LEU A 54 -25.84 -32.47 -42.44
N ALA A 55 -25.66 -33.12 -43.59
CA ALA A 55 -24.37 -33.57 -44.08
C ALA A 55 -23.43 -32.39 -44.41
N LYS A 56 -23.92 -31.34 -45.10
CA LYS A 56 -23.19 -30.07 -45.32
C LYS A 56 -22.73 -29.49 -43.98
N SER A 57 -23.61 -29.40 -42.98
CA SER A 57 -23.30 -28.91 -41.64
C SER A 57 -22.20 -29.72 -40.96
N LYS A 58 -22.31 -31.07 -40.97
CA LYS A 58 -21.29 -31.97 -40.40
C LYS A 58 -19.94 -31.86 -41.11
N ILE A 59 -19.92 -31.78 -42.44
CA ILE A 59 -18.68 -31.58 -43.22
C ILE A 59 -18.06 -30.21 -42.89
N LEU A 60 -18.84 -29.12 -42.91
CA LEU A 60 -18.35 -27.77 -42.61
C LEU A 60 -17.87 -27.65 -41.14
N LYS A 61 -18.51 -28.32 -40.18
CA LYS A 61 -18.04 -28.43 -38.80
C LYS A 61 -16.67 -29.12 -38.70
N SER A 62 -16.48 -30.24 -39.39
CA SER A 62 -15.27 -31.07 -39.31
C SER A 62 -14.10 -30.57 -40.18
N VAL A 63 -14.36 -29.66 -41.13
CA VAL A 63 -13.42 -29.32 -42.21
C VAL A 63 -13.26 -27.79 -42.43
N GLU A 64 -14.11 -26.94 -41.84
CA GLU A 64 -14.05 -25.46 -41.94
C GLU A 64 -14.05 -24.70 -40.62
N ASP A 65 -13.94 -25.40 -39.47
CA ASP A 65 -13.90 -24.82 -38.12
C ASP A 65 -15.12 -23.94 -37.74
N LEU A 66 -16.26 -24.14 -38.43
CA LEU A 66 -17.53 -23.44 -38.16
C LEU A 66 -18.29 -24.06 -36.97
N ASN A 67 -19.08 -23.25 -36.28
CA ASN A 67 -19.88 -23.64 -35.12
C ASN A 67 -21.20 -24.31 -35.56
N GLU A 68 -21.33 -25.59 -35.23
CA GLU A 68 -22.50 -26.44 -35.48
C GLU A 68 -23.83 -25.80 -35.06
N ASP A 69 -23.91 -25.18 -33.89
CA ASP A 69 -25.15 -24.57 -33.39
C ASP A 69 -25.54 -23.31 -34.20
N TYR A 70 -24.54 -22.52 -34.64
CA TYR A 70 -24.76 -21.36 -35.50
C TYR A 70 -25.18 -21.79 -36.91
N VAL A 71 -24.47 -22.76 -37.49
CA VAL A 71 -24.75 -23.32 -38.83
C VAL A 71 -26.12 -23.96 -38.86
N ASN A 72 -26.44 -24.84 -37.91
CA ASN A 72 -27.75 -25.48 -37.82
C ASN A 72 -28.87 -24.45 -37.62
N LYS A 73 -28.66 -23.44 -36.76
CA LYS A 73 -29.64 -22.35 -36.60
C LYS A 73 -29.84 -21.56 -37.89
N LYS A 74 -28.77 -21.12 -38.56
CA LYS A 74 -28.88 -20.33 -39.80
C LYS A 74 -29.51 -21.11 -40.95
N LEU A 75 -29.04 -22.32 -41.21
CA LEU A 75 -29.62 -23.21 -42.23
C LEU A 75 -31.10 -23.48 -41.95
N SER A 76 -31.43 -23.80 -40.70
CA SER A 76 -32.81 -24.10 -40.32
C SER A 76 -33.73 -22.87 -40.23
N GLU A 77 -33.19 -21.65 -40.24
CA GLU A 77 -33.96 -20.39 -40.26
C GLU A 77 -34.19 -19.79 -41.66
N GLN A 78 -33.55 -20.31 -42.72
CA GLN A 78 -33.81 -19.91 -44.12
C GLN A 78 -35.24 -20.25 -44.55
N TYR A 79 -35.81 -19.46 -45.47
CA TYR A 79 -37.15 -19.69 -46.02
C TYR A 79 -37.12 -20.69 -47.16
N LEU A 80 -38.12 -21.59 -47.20
CA LEU A 80 -38.17 -22.69 -48.17
C LEU A 80 -38.20 -22.23 -49.62
N GLU A 81 -38.94 -21.16 -49.90
CA GLU A 81 -39.04 -20.56 -51.23
C GLU A 81 -37.70 -20.06 -51.77
N GLN A 82 -36.83 -19.54 -50.88
CA GLN A 82 -35.54 -18.95 -51.27
C GLN A 82 -34.52 -20.04 -51.63
N GLU A 83 -34.50 -21.14 -50.87
CA GLU A 83 -33.56 -22.24 -51.11
C GLU A 83 -34.06 -23.25 -52.16
N PHE A 84 -35.32 -23.70 -52.07
CA PHE A 84 -35.83 -24.76 -52.94
C PHE A 84 -36.60 -24.23 -54.16
N GLY A 85 -37.17 -23.03 -54.08
CA GLY A 85 -38.04 -22.44 -55.11
C GLY A 85 -39.51 -22.46 -54.69
N LYS A 86 -40.36 -21.75 -55.46
CA LYS A 86 -41.80 -21.60 -55.18
C LYS A 86 -42.57 -22.92 -55.28
N ASP A 87 -42.18 -23.76 -56.22
CA ASP A 87 -42.90 -24.99 -56.58
C ASP A 87 -42.56 -26.20 -55.67
N PHE A 88 -41.86 -25.95 -54.55
CA PHE A 88 -41.34 -27.00 -53.67
C PHE A 88 -42.39 -27.50 -52.64
N ILE A 89 -43.08 -28.59 -52.97
CA ILE A 89 -44.12 -29.19 -52.13
C ILE A 89 -43.49 -30.07 -51.03
N TRP A 90 -43.52 -29.58 -49.79
CA TRP A 90 -42.92 -30.22 -48.60
C TRP A 90 -43.94 -30.74 -47.57
N LYS A 91 -45.25 -30.66 -47.87
CA LYS A 91 -46.34 -31.23 -47.09
C LYS A 91 -47.37 -31.87 -48.02
N PRO A 92 -48.02 -33.01 -47.66
CA PRO A 92 -48.96 -33.67 -48.56
C PRO A 92 -50.18 -32.82 -48.92
N ASP A 93 -50.71 -32.06 -47.96
CA ASP A 93 -52.07 -31.50 -48.02
C ASP A 93 -52.12 -30.01 -48.42
N LYS A 94 -51.00 -29.43 -48.87
CA LYS A 94 -50.93 -28.04 -49.38
C LYS A 94 -49.97 -27.93 -50.55
N THR A 95 -50.45 -27.36 -51.65
CA THR A 95 -49.71 -27.14 -52.90
C THR A 95 -48.66 -26.04 -52.82
N ASP A 96 -48.83 -25.05 -51.92
CA ASP A 96 -47.99 -23.85 -51.90
C ASP A 96 -47.00 -23.81 -50.73
N ALA A 97 -45.72 -23.59 -51.05
CA ALA A 97 -44.70 -23.23 -50.07
C ALA A 97 -44.85 -21.76 -49.64
N ASN A 98 -45.70 -21.48 -48.65
CA ASN A 98 -45.86 -20.15 -48.07
C ASN A 98 -44.49 -19.52 -47.68
N LEU A 99 -44.27 -18.28 -48.14
CA LEU A 99 -43.14 -17.36 -47.87
C LEU A 99 -42.55 -17.39 -46.44
N LYS A 100 -43.32 -17.79 -45.43
CA LYS A 100 -42.90 -17.82 -44.01
C LYS A 100 -42.41 -19.18 -43.49
N ASN A 101 -42.56 -20.27 -44.26
CA ASN A 101 -42.10 -21.60 -43.87
C ASN A 101 -40.56 -21.69 -43.88
N LYS A 102 -39.97 -22.43 -42.94
CA LYS A 102 -38.50 -22.52 -42.78
C LYS A 102 -37.95 -23.94 -42.95
N VAL A 103 -36.65 -24.07 -43.23
CA VAL A 103 -35.99 -25.39 -43.38
C VAL A 103 -36.06 -26.23 -42.09
N SER A 104 -36.11 -25.58 -40.92
CA SER A 104 -36.42 -26.23 -39.63
C SER A 104 -37.74 -27.01 -39.63
N ASP A 105 -38.75 -26.54 -40.36
CA ASP A 105 -40.05 -27.18 -40.39
C ASP A 105 -40.03 -28.45 -41.25
N ILE A 106 -39.17 -28.52 -42.27
CA ILE A 106 -38.86 -29.77 -42.98
C ILE A 106 -38.19 -30.75 -42.02
N TYR A 107 -37.11 -30.37 -41.33
CA TYR A 107 -36.41 -31.31 -40.42
C TYR A 107 -37.37 -31.93 -39.39
N ARG A 108 -38.25 -31.11 -38.78
CA ARG A 108 -39.29 -31.56 -37.85
C ARG A 108 -40.26 -32.55 -38.48
N THR A 109 -40.71 -32.26 -39.71
CA THR A 109 -41.68 -33.08 -40.45
C THR A 109 -41.06 -34.43 -40.86
N TYR A 110 -39.83 -34.43 -41.37
CA TYR A 110 -39.20 -35.59 -42.01
C TYR A 110 -38.32 -36.44 -41.08
N PHE A 111 -37.76 -35.86 -40.01
CA PHE A 111 -36.83 -36.57 -39.11
C PHE A 111 -37.13 -36.40 -37.61
N GLY A 112 -38.16 -35.63 -37.24
CA GLY A 112 -38.55 -35.37 -35.86
C GLY A 112 -37.83 -34.18 -35.21
N LYS A 113 -37.96 -34.02 -33.88
CA LYS A 113 -37.34 -32.90 -33.16
C LYS A 113 -35.82 -32.93 -33.41
N SER A 114 -35.26 -31.76 -33.74
CA SER A 114 -33.97 -31.56 -34.45
C SER A 114 -32.68 -31.98 -33.72
N ILE A 115 -32.78 -32.81 -32.69
CA ILE A 115 -31.67 -33.36 -31.91
C ILE A 115 -31.51 -34.87 -32.16
N ASP A 116 -32.58 -35.58 -32.54
CA ASP A 116 -32.54 -37.04 -32.79
C ASP A 116 -31.95 -37.43 -34.16
N VAL A 117 -31.80 -36.49 -35.08
CA VAL A 117 -31.45 -36.75 -36.50
C VAL A 117 -29.96 -37.00 -36.72
N ILE A 118 -29.13 -36.47 -35.82
CA ILE A 118 -27.68 -36.65 -35.82
C ILE A 118 -27.35 -37.38 -34.51
N GLU A 119 -27.05 -38.67 -34.58
CA GLU A 119 -26.39 -39.34 -33.47
C GLU A 119 -25.08 -38.59 -33.17
N LYS A 120 -24.80 -38.34 -31.88
CA LYS A 120 -23.62 -37.55 -31.45
C LYS A 120 -22.31 -38.05 -32.08
N ASP A 121 -22.26 -39.35 -32.34
CA ASP A 121 -21.10 -40.10 -32.80
C ASP A 121 -21.10 -40.34 -34.33
N LEU A 122 -22.00 -39.70 -35.09
CA LEU A 122 -22.02 -39.77 -36.57
C LEU A 122 -20.63 -39.42 -37.14
N LYS A 123 -20.07 -40.29 -37.97
CA LYS A 123 -18.67 -40.17 -38.44
C LYS A 123 -18.58 -39.54 -39.83
N LEU A 124 -17.63 -38.63 -40.00
CA LEU A 124 -17.05 -38.32 -41.31
C LEU A 124 -15.88 -39.27 -41.52
N GLN A 125 -15.89 -40.02 -42.62
CA GLN A 125 -14.93 -41.08 -42.89
C GLN A 125 -14.31 -40.95 -44.29
N TYR A 126 -13.27 -41.73 -44.57
CA TYR A 126 -12.82 -42.02 -45.94
C TYR A 126 -12.56 -43.52 -46.11
N ARG A 127 -12.45 -44.00 -47.37
CA ARG A 127 -12.02 -45.37 -47.66
C ARG A 127 -10.50 -45.40 -47.85
N ASP A 128 -9.81 -46.23 -47.08
CA ASP A 128 -8.37 -46.46 -47.24
C ASP A 128 -8.06 -47.30 -48.51
N ASN A 129 -6.77 -47.53 -48.80
CA ASN A 129 -6.33 -48.34 -49.94
C ASN A 129 -6.84 -49.80 -49.90
N ASN A 130 -7.22 -50.29 -48.71
CA ASN A 130 -7.78 -51.62 -48.47
C ASN A 130 -9.33 -51.61 -48.43
N LYS A 131 -9.97 -50.46 -48.69
CA LYS A 131 -11.41 -50.17 -48.65
C LYS A 131 -12.04 -50.13 -47.24
N ASN A 132 -11.24 -50.09 -46.17
CA ASN A 132 -11.75 -49.90 -44.80
C ASN A 132 -12.22 -48.45 -44.61
N LEU A 133 -13.25 -48.25 -43.77
CA LEU A 133 -13.72 -46.92 -43.39
C LEU A 133 -12.91 -46.39 -42.20
N VAL A 134 -12.15 -45.32 -42.44
CA VAL A 134 -11.30 -44.64 -41.44
C VAL A 134 -11.96 -43.34 -41.01
N ASP A 135 -12.05 -43.10 -39.71
CA ASP A 135 -12.71 -41.92 -39.11
C ASP A 135 -11.79 -40.69 -39.12
N ILE A 136 -12.33 -39.56 -39.60
CA ILE A 136 -11.67 -38.25 -39.74
C ILE A 136 -12.54 -37.11 -39.19
N THR A 137 -13.42 -37.42 -38.23
CA THR A 137 -14.44 -36.49 -37.72
C THR A 137 -13.88 -35.23 -37.03
N ASP A 138 -12.72 -35.32 -36.37
CA ASP A 138 -12.14 -34.28 -35.50
C ASP A 138 -10.83 -33.66 -36.04
N LEU A 139 -10.71 -33.45 -37.36
CA LEU A 139 -9.56 -32.79 -38.01
C LEU A 139 -9.43 -31.25 -37.72
N LYS A 140 -10.06 -30.73 -36.67
CA LYS A 140 -10.23 -29.28 -36.40
C LYS A 140 -8.96 -28.52 -36.02
N ASN A 141 -8.94 -27.22 -36.34
CA ASN A 141 -8.01 -26.22 -35.82
C ASN A 141 -8.67 -25.22 -34.83
N GLY A 142 -9.68 -25.68 -34.09
CA GLY A 142 -10.37 -24.90 -33.03
C GLY A 142 -11.78 -24.46 -33.41
N GLU A 143 -12.51 -23.85 -32.47
CA GLU A 143 -13.88 -23.37 -32.71
C GLU A 143 -13.94 -21.84 -32.56
N PHE A 144 -14.43 -21.15 -33.60
CA PHE A 144 -14.32 -19.69 -33.71
C PHE A 144 -15.18 -18.92 -32.69
N ILE A 145 -16.30 -19.51 -32.25
CA ILE A 145 -17.07 -19.05 -31.09
C ILE A 145 -16.75 -19.96 -29.91
N PRO A 146 -16.17 -19.45 -28.80
CA PRO A 146 -15.99 -20.25 -27.60
C PRO A 146 -17.33 -20.72 -27.04
N LYS A 147 -17.50 -22.03 -26.84
CA LYS A 147 -18.65 -22.74 -26.21
C LYS A 147 -18.98 -22.31 -24.76
N ASN A 148 -18.50 -21.14 -24.35
CA ASN A 148 -18.52 -20.60 -23.00
C ASN A 148 -19.15 -19.20 -22.94
N ILE A 149 -19.29 -18.45 -24.05
CA ILE A 149 -19.90 -17.10 -24.00
C ILE A 149 -21.37 -17.21 -23.57
N ASP A 150 -22.18 -18.03 -24.24
CA ASP A 150 -23.59 -18.24 -23.86
C ASP A 150 -23.72 -18.75 -22.42
N LYS A 151 -22.76 -19.57 -21.96
CA LYS A 151 -22.70 -20.04 -20.58
C LYS A 151 -22.42 -18.88 -19.62
N ILE A 152 -21.34 -18.12 -19.81
CA ILE A 152 -20.97 -16.99 -18.95
C ILE A 152 -22.09 -15.93 -18.95
N THR A 153 -22.75 -15.67 -20.08
CA THR A 153 -23.95 -14.81 -20.14
C THR A 153 -25.10 -15.37 -19.30
N ALA A 154 -25.36 -16.69 -19.36
CA ALA A 154 -26.36 -17.34 -18.51
C ALA A 154 -25.97 -17.31 -17.01
N LEU A 155 -24.70 -17.54 -16.66
CA LEU A 155 -24.20 -17.43 -15.28
C LEU A 155 -24.32 -15.98 -14.77
N THR A 156 -24.03 -14.99 -15.62
CA THR A 156 -24.08 -13.55 -15.29
C THR A 156 -25.51 -13.10 -15.04
N ARG A 157 -26.47 -13.45 -15.93
CA ARG A 157 -27.90 -13.19 -15.72
C ARG A 157 -28.45 -13.91 -14.48
N SER A 158 -28.11 -15.20 -14.32
CA SER A 158 -28.46 -15.95 -13.11
C SER A 158 -27.91 -15.32 -11.82
N SER A 159 -26.72 -14.71 -11.88
CA SER A 159 -26.15 -13.97 -10.74
C SER A 159 -26.90 -12.67 -10.47
N GLU A 160 -27.33 -11.96 -11.52
CA GLU A 160 -28.16 -10.76 -11.44
C GLU A 160 -29.54 -11.07 -10.82
N ASP A 161 -30.21 -12.14 -11.27
CA ASP A 161 -31.48 -12.64 -10.72
C ASP A 161 -31.33 -13.09 -9.25
N PHE A 162 -30.26 -13.82 -8.94
CA PHE A 162 -29.95 -14.26 -7.57
C PHE A 162 -29.75 -13.06 -6.62
N LEU A 163 -29.05 -12.02 -7.05
CA LEU A 163 -28.83 -10.80 -6.26
C LEU A 163 -30.12 -9.99 -6.07
N ASN A 164 -31.04 -10.02 -7.03
CA ASN A 164 -32.38 -9.45 -6.86
C ASN A 164 -33.19 -10.18 -5.77
N GLY A 165 -33.05 -11.51 -5.64
CA GLY A 165 -33.73 -12.34 -4.63
C GLY A 165 -32.98 -12.62 -3.32
N PHE A 166 -31.73 -12.15 -3.16
CA PHE A 166 -30.87 -12.50 -2.03
C PHE A 166 -31.46 -12.06 -0.67
N SER A 167 -31.50 -12.99 0.28
CA SER A 167 -32.19 -12.87 1.57
C SER A 167 -31.61 -13.83 2.62
N PRO A 168 -31.86 -13.64 3.94
CA PRO A 168 -31.27 -14.49 4.97
C PRO A 168 -31.76 -15.95 4.92
N SER A 169 -33.01 -16.17 4.50
CA SER A 169 -33.58 -17.51 4.27
C SER A 169 -32.92 -18.21 3.08
N LEU A 170 -32.73 -17.51 1.95
CA LEU A 170 -32.00 -18.05 0.79
C LEU A 170 -30.54 -18.36 1.14
N ALA A 171 -29.92 -17.54 2.00
CA ALA A 171 -28.56 -17.79 2.48
C ALA A 171 -28.46 -18.99 3.43
N SER A 172 -29.44 -19.19 4.32
CA SER A 172 -29.52 -20.39 5.17
C SER A 172 -29.69 -21.65 4.31
N LEU A 173 -30.63 -21.63 3.36
CA LEU A 173 -30.88 -22.75 2.44
C LEU A 173 -29.64 -23.08 1.59
N GLY A 174 -28.93 -22.07 1.07
CA GLY A 174 -27.67 -22.27 0.35
C GLY A 174 -26.54 -22.85 1.22
N LEU A 175 -26.50 -22.53 2.52
CA LEU A 175 -25.57 -23.16 3.47
C LEU A 175 -25.89 -24.63 3.71
N SER A 176 -27.16 -24.97 3.98
CA SER A 176 -27.59 -26.35 4.22
C SER A 176 -27.33 -27.24 3.00
N PHE A 177 -27.59 -26.75 1.78
CA PHE A 177 -27.22 -27.46 0.55
C PHE A 177 -25.70 -27.59 0.35
N PHE A 178 -24.90 -26.59 0.72
CA PHE A 178 -23.44 -26.71 0.66
C PHE A 178 -22.92 -27.78 1.64
N GLN A 179 -23.52 -27.90 2.82
CA GLN A 179 -23.19 -28.95 3.79
C GLN A 179 -23.50 -30.34 3.21
N SER A 180 -24.76 -30.58 2.84
CA SER A 180 -25.23 -31.90 2.38
C SER A 180 -24.75 -32.33 0.99
N GLN A 181 -24.08 -31.47 0.21
CA GLN A 181 -23.61 -31.82 -1.14
C GLN A 181 -22.10 -31.62 -1.36
N ALA A 182 -21.44 -30.71 -0.61
CA ALA A 182 -20.02 -30.44 -0.78
C ALA A 182 -19.14 -30.96 0.38
N LEU A 183 -19.68 -31.10 1.60
CA LEU A 183 -18.90 -31.50 2.79
C LEU A 183 -19.02 -32.99 3.16
N GLU A 184 -20.10 -33.67 2.77
CA GLU A 184 -20.25 -35.13 2.92
C GLU A 184 -19.16 -35.94 2.17
N ASN A 185 -18.56 -35.33 1.15
CA ASN A 185 -17.52 -35.96 0.34
C ASN A 185 -16.11 -35.62 0.87
N GLU A 186 -15.50 -36.61 1.52
CA GLU A 186 -14.15 -36.51 2.12
C GLU A 186 -13.06 -36.12 1.11
N ASP A 187 -13.23 -36.49 -0.16
CA ASP A 187 -12.33 -36.14 -1.25
C ASP A 187 -12.45 -34.65 -1.61
N HIS A 188 -13.66 -34.07 -1.52
CA HIS A 188 -13.89 -32.63 -1.66
C HIS A 188 -13.37 -31.86 -0.45
N LEU A 189 -13.59 -32.36 0.77
CA LEU A 189 -13.05 -31.78 2.00
C LEU A 189 -11.51 -31.70 1.95
N ASN A 190 -10.85 -32.80 1.57
CA ASN A 190 -9.40 -32.85 1.41
C ASN A 190 -8.90 -31.92 0.29
N LYS A 191 -9.64 -31.76 -0.81
CA LYS A 191 -9.31 -30.78 -1.88
C LYS A 191 -9.44 -29.33 -1.41
N ILE A 192 -10.40 -29.00 -0.55
CA ILE A 192 -10.56 -27.67 0.07
C ILE A 192 -9.42 -27.40 1.06
N LYS A 193 -9.17 -28.32 1.99
CA LYS A 193 -8.19 -28.17 3.07
C LYS A 193 -6.73 -28.15 2.58
N ASN A 194 -6.40 -28.94 1.57
CA ASN A 194 -5.06 -28.95 0.97
C ASN A 194 -4.90 -27.84 -0.11
N ASN A 195 -5.90 -26.99 -0.30
CA ASN A 195 -5.80 -25.85 -1.21
C ASN A 195 -4.88 -24.76 -0.63
N ASN A 196 -3.64 -24.76 -1.11
CA ASN A 196 -2.61 -23.78 -0.76
C ASN A 196 -3.05 -22.30 -0.94
N ILE A 197 -4.03 -22.00 -1.79
CA ILE A 197 -4.56 -20.63 -1.93
C ILE A 197 -5.44 -20.27 -0.72
N ILE A 198 -6.38 -21.14 -0.34
CA ILE A 198 -7.27 -20.93 0.80
C ILE A 198 -6.45 -20.81 2.08
N LYS A 199 -5.54 -21.77 2.32
CA LYS A 199 -4.62 -21.77 3.46
C LYS A 199 -3.83 -20.47 3.58
N SER A 200 -3.20 -20.03 2.49
CA SER A 200 -2.40 -18.79 2.45
C SER A 200 -3.19 -17.54 2.82
N VAL A 201 -4.52 -17.56 2.68
CA VAL A 201 -5.40 -16.41 2.94
C VAL A 201 -5.96 -16.44 4.35
N VAL A 202 -6.39 -17.61 4.83
CA VAL A 202 -6.78 -17.76 6.24
C VAL A 202 -5.60 -17.38 7.15
N ASP A 203 -4.40 -17.87 6.82
CA ASP A 203 -3.18 -17.49 7.53
C ASP A 203 -2.82 -15.99 7.32
N PHE A 204 -3.13 -15.38 6.16
CA PHE A 204 -2.96 -13.93 5.97
C PHE A 204 -3.93 -13.10 6.83
N ILE A 205 -5.23 -13.44 6.86
CA ILE A 205 -6.24 -12.73 7.64
C ILE A 205 -5.89 -12.81 9.13
N ASN A 206 -5.58 -14.01 9.62
CA ASN A 206 -5.16 -14.23 11.00
C ASN A 206 -3.90 -13.41 11.36
N ASN A 207 -2.86 -13.48 10.53
CA ASN A 207 -1.58 -12.83 10.83
C ASN A 207 -1.59 -11.30 10.61
N ASN A 208 -2.66 -10.74 10.04
CA ASN A 208 -2.83 -9.30 9.82
C ASN A 208 -4.10 -8.75 10.52
N GLN A 209 -4.70 -9.50 11.45
CA GLN A 209 -5.99 -9.14 12.07
C GLN A 209 -5.99 -7.74 12.72
N SER A 210 -4.88 -7.33 13.33
CA SER A 210 -4.70 -5.98 13.90
C SER A 210 -4.71 -4.87 12.84
N LEU A 211 -4.06 -5.09 11.70
CA LEU A 211 -4.13 -4.19 10.54
C LEU A 211 -5.53 -4.17 9.93
N ILE A 212 -6.19 -5.32 9.80
CA ILE A 212 -7.56 -5.41 9.28
C ILE A 212 -8.54 -4.66 10.22
N LYS A 213 -8.36 -4.74 11.54
CA LYS A 213 -9.14 -4.00 12.55
C LYS A 213 -8.85 -2.49 12.57
N LEU A 214 -7.66 -2.07 12.15
CA LEU A 214 -7.34 -0.65 11.92
C LEU A 214 -8.02 -0.15 10.63
N LEU A 215 -7.87 -0.89 9.53
CA LEU A 215 -8.49 -0.58 8.25
C LEU A 215 -10.02 -0.60 8.36
N SER A 216 -10.63 -1.50 9.15
CA SER A 216 -12.07 -1.52 9.36
C SER A 216 -12.58 -0.25 10.02
N LYS A 217 -11.81 0.37 10.93
CA LYS A 217 -12.15 1.69 11.48
C LYS A 217 -12.03 2.77 10.41
N ILE A 218 -10.92 2.80 9.66
CA ILE A 218 -10.68 3.75 8.56
C ILE A 218 -11.82 3.72 7.54
N PHE A 219 -12.25 2.54 7.10
CA PHE A 219 -13.33 2.40 6.13
C PHE A 219 -14.74 2.39 6.74
N SER A 220 -14.90 2.52 8.06
CA SER A 220 -16.20 2.70 8.73
C SER A 220 -16.46 4.15 9.15
N THR A 221 -15.74 5.13 8.60
CA THR A 221 -15.97 6.55 8.85
C THR A 221 -17.44 6.92 8.68
N LYS A 222 -17.98 7.68 9.65
CA LYS A 222 -19.35 8.19 9.56
C LYS A 222 -19.55 9.03 8.31
N ASN A 223 -20.68 8.84 7.63
CA ASN A 223 -21.15 9.77 6.61
C ASN A 223 -21.30 11.18 7.21
N VAL A 224 -21.04 12.20 6.38
CA VAL A 224 -21.19 13.61 6.75
C VAL A 224 -22.57 14.11 6.32
N ASP A 225 -23.17 14.98 7.12
CA ASP A 225 -24.39 15.67 6.72
C ASP A 225 -24.18 16.45 5.42
N LYS A 226 -25.20 16.54 4.56
CA LYS A 226 -25.09 17.25 3.28
C LYS A 226 -24.71 18.73 3.43
N SER A 227 -25.08 19.33 4.57
CA SER A 227 -24.65 20.68 4.98
C SER A 227 -23.13 20.85 5.14
N PHE A 228 -22.36 19.76 5.25
CA PHE A 228 -20.90 19.80 5.32
C PHE A 228 -20.27 20.43 4.07
N TYR A 229 -20.82 20.11 2.90
CA TYR A 229 -20.30 20.58 1.61
C TYR A 229 -20.96 21.89 1.14
N LYS A 230 -22.03 22.34 1.81
CA LYS A 230 -22.84 23.46 1.35
C LYS A 230 -22.03 24.73 1.10
N ASP A 231 -22.24 25.33 -0.05
CA ASP A 231 -21.63 26.57 -0.53
C ASP A 231 -20.10 26.57 -0.70
N LEU A 232 -19.42 25.45 -0.49
CA LEU A 232 -17.96 25.40 -0.57
C LEU A 232 -17.42 25.27 -2.01
N THR A 233 -16.24 25.84 -2.25
CA THR A 233 -15.39 25.45 -3.38
C THR A 233 -14.54 24.23 -3.04
N ILE A 234 -13.99 23.55 -4.03
CA ILE A 234 -13.09 22.40 -3.81
C ILE A 234 -11.87 22.80 -2.94
N LYS A 235 -11.30 24.01 -3.11
CA LYS A 235 -10.25 24.53 -2.21
C LYS A 235 -10.72 24.59 -0.75
N GLN A 236 -11.93 25.12 -0.52
CA GLN A 236 -12.49 25.24 0.82
C GLN A 236 -12.82 23.87 1.44
N VAL A 237 -13.17 22.86 0.64
CA VAL A 237 -13.33 21.47 1.12
C VAL A 237 -12.00 20.88 1.60
N PHE A 238 -10.89 21.11 0.89
CA PHE A 238 -9.56 20.67 1.35
C PHE A 238 -9.16 21.35 2.66
N ASN A 239 -9.30 22.68 2.73
CA ASN A 239 -9.06 23.44 3.96
C ASN A 239 -9.93 22.92 5.12
N LYS A 240 -11.23 22.69 4.89
CA LYS A 240 -12.16 22.19 5.91
C LYS A 240 -11.75 20.82 6.45
N ASN A 241 -11.39 19.89 5.55
CA ASN A 241 -10.90 18.56 5.93
C ASN A 241 -9.62 18.65 6.77
N ILE A 242 -8.65 19.48 6.36
CA ILE A 242 -7.40 19.69 7.09
C ILE A 242 -7.66 20.38 8.44
N ASN A 243 -8.49 21.42 8.49
CA ASN A 243 -8.86 22.12 9.72
C ASN A 243 -9.58 21.20 10.73
N LEU A 244 -10.29 20.16 10.27
CA LEU A 244 -10.89 19.14 11.14
C LEU A 244 -9.84 18.15 11.68
N ILE A 245 -8.80 17.82 10.91
CA ILE A 245 -7.60 17.13 11.43
C ILE A 245 -6.96 17.99 12.54
N THR A 246 -6.77 19.30 12.30
CA THR A 246 -6.26 20.25 13.30
C THR A 246 -7.11 20.29 14.56
N SER A 247 -8.43 20.44 14.40
CA SER A 247 -9.43 20.47 15.49
C SER A 247 -9.37 19.22 16.37
N SER A 248 -9.07 18.06 15.78
CA SER A 248 -8.97 16.77 16.48
C SER A 248 -7.77 16.69 17.42
N PHE A 249 -6.75 17.55 17.23
CA PHE A 249 -5.62 17.71 18.15
C PHE A 249 -5.80 18.91 19.09
N THR A 250 -6.08 20.10 18.53
CA THR A 250 -6.04 21.38 19.27
C THR A 250 -7.34 21.72 20.01
N LYS A 251 -8.45 21.03 19.68
CA LYS A 251 -9.83 21.37 20.09
C LYS A 251 -10.32 22.76 19.65
N LYS A 252 -9.55 23.50 18.83
CA LYS A 252 -10.01 24.73 18.18
C LYS A 252 -11.09 24.39 17.13
N THR A 253 -11.97 25.33 16.84
CA THR A 253 -13.03 25.20 15.83
C THR A 253 -12.92 26.32 14.80
N TYR A 254 -13.00 25.97 13.51
CA TYR A 254 -12.81 26.90 12.40
C TYR A 254 -14.11 27.03 11.60
N SER A 255 -14.67 28.24 11.55
CA SER A 255 -15.88 28.56 10.76
C SER A 255 -15.53 29.02 9.34
N ASP A 256 -14.46 29.80 9.19
CA ASP A 256 -13.88 30.11 7.87
C ASP A 256 -13.13 28.89 7.30
N ASN A 257 -13.29 28.68 6.00
CA ASN A 257 -12.66 27.60 5.23
C ASN A 257 -11.80 28.15 4.08
N ASN A 258 -11.59 29.47 3.99
CA ASN A 258 -10.67 30.08 3.01
C ASN A 258 -9.20 29.80 3.33
N ASN A 259 -8.89 29.59 4.61
CA ASN A 259 -7.55 29.28 5.13
C ASN A 259 -7.49 27.89 5.75
N ASP A 260 -6.27 27.32 5.72
CA ASP A 260 -5.87 26.11 6.41
C ASP A 260 -4.93 26.49 7.55
N TYR A 261 -5.16 25.94 8.75
CA TYR A 261 -4.45 26.30 9.98
C TYR A 261 -3.58 25.16 10.54
N PHE A 262 -3.49 24.00 9.88
CA PHE A 262 -2.82 22.81 10.44
C PHE A 262 -1.35 23.05 10.80
N ALA A 263 -0.59 23.56 9.84
CA ALA A 263 0.85 23.72 10.02
C ALA A 263 1.22 24.81 11.05
N ASP A 264 0.31 25.77 11.26
CA ASP A 264 0.44 26.83 12.27
C ASP A 264 0.05 26.33 13.67
N ASP A 265 -1.19 25.87 13.83
CA ASP A 265 -1.78 25.57 15.14
C ASP A 265 -1.23 24.29 15.77
N ILE A 266 -0.79 23.31 14.98
CA ILE A 266 -0.09 22.12 15.52
C ILE A 266 1.35 22.50 15.94
N SER A 267 1.97 23.48 15.28
CA SER A 267 3.28 23.99 15.70
C SER A 267 3.19 24.67 17.06
N ASP A 268 2.20 25.54 17.26
CA ASP A 268 1.97 26.19 18.55
C ASP A 268 1.53 25.22 19.66
N LEU A 269 0.77 24.17 19.34
CA LEU A 269 0.46 23.10 20.29
C LEU A 269 1.74 22.37 20.76
N VAL A 270 2.58 21.92 19.83
CA VAL A 270 3.84 21.21 20.15
C VAL A 270 4.77 22.10 20.97
N ILE A 271 4.89 23.38 20.63
CA ILE A 271 5.72 24.35 21.37
C ILE A 271 5.17 24.58 22.78
N SER A 272 3.85 24.74 22.93
CA SER A 272 3.19 24.88 24.22
C SER A 272 3.44 23.65 25.12
N ASP A 273 3.24 22.45 24.60
CA ASP A 273 3.41 21.21 25.38
C ASP A 273 4.88 20.95 25.74
N VAL A 274 5.84 21.25 24.85
CA VAL A 274 7.27 21.20 25.18
C VAL A 274 7.63 22.24 26.25
N LYS A 275 7.13 23.48 26.15
CA LYS A 275 7.32 24.53 27.16
C LYS A 275 6.74 24.12 28.51
N ASN A 276 5.56 23.50 28.53
CA ASN A 276 4.93 22.96 29.73
C ASN A 276 5.76 21.82 30.35
N ILE A 277 6.29 20.89 29.53
CA ILE A 277 7.18 19.82 30.00
C ILE A 277 8.45 20.39 30.65
N VAL A 278 9.08 21.41 30.04
CA VAL A 278 10.27 22.09 30.57
C VAL A 278 9.94 22.76 31.90
N LEU A 279 8.92 23.62 31.95
CA LEU A 279 8.53 24.37 33.15
C LEU A 279 8.16 23.43 34.32
N GLN A 280 7.42 22.36 34.06
CA GLN A 280 7.05 21.37 35.08
C GLN A 280 8.24 20.61 35.67
N GLU A 281 9.31 20.36 34.89
CA GLU A 281 10.49 19.68 35.41
C GLU A 281 11.47 20.67 36.07
N TRP A 282 11.52 21.92 35.58
CA TRP A 282 12.34 22.98 36.16
C TRP A 282 11.82 23.39 37.54
N ASN A 283 10.51 23.62 37.66
CA ASN A 283 9.85 24.09 38.89
C ASN A 283 9.63 23.00 39.95
N LYS A 284 10.14 21.78 39.76
CA LYS A 284 10.15 20.75 40.81
C LYS A 284 11.12 21.09 41.92
N ASP A 285 10.57 21.37 43.09
CA ASP A 285 11.28 21.48 44.35
C ASP A 285 11.81 20.10 44.81
N LYS A 286 13.07 19.82 44.46
CA LYS A 286 13.91 18.81 45.11
C LYS A 286 15.31 19.38 45.25
N LYS A 287 15.69 19.70 46.49
CA LYS A 287 16.92 20.46 46.84
C LYS A 287 18.25 19.86 46.32
N ASN A 288 18.26 18.59 45.90
CA ASN A 288 19.47 17.85 45.50
C ASN A 288 19.39 17.21 44.08
N ILE A 289 18.52 17.65 43.16
CA ILE A 289 18.57 17.15 41.76
C ILE A 289 19.55 17.97 40.93
N GLU A 290 20.56 17.31 40.37
CA GLU A 290 21.51 17.93 39.44
C GLU A 290 20.83 18.43 38.15
N ILE A 291 21.34 19.54 37.62
CA ILE A 291 20.81 20.18 36.40
C ILE A 291 20.83 19.21 35.20
N LEU A 292 21.84 18.33 35.11
CA LEU A 292 21.95 17.31 34.07
C LEU A 292 20.80 16.29 34.12
N ASP A 293 20.37 15.85 35.30
CA ASP A 293 19.23 14.92 35.44
C ASP A 293 17.89 15.62 35.18
N LYS A 294 17.76 16.94 35.45
CA LYS A 294 16.60 17.72 34.96
C LYS A 294 16.56 17.73 33.42
N PHE A 295 17.65 18.07 32.74
CA PHE A 295 17.72 18.05 31.27
C PHE A 295 17.44 16.66 30.66
N LYS A 296 18.02 15.61 31.23
CA LYS A 296 17.80 14.20 30.82
C LYS A 296 16.34 13.77 31.02
N THR A 297 15.68 14.23 32.09
CA THR A 297 14.26 13.96 32.34
C THR A 297 13.35 14.74 31.39
N ILE A 298 13.67 16.01 31.10
CA ILE A 298 13.01 16.82 30.07
C ILE A 298 13.12 16.12 28.70
N PHE A 299 14.33 15.74 28.29
CA PHE A 299 14.56 15.07 27.01
C PHE A 299 13.76 13.76 26.88
N ASN A 300 13.76 12.92 27.92
CA ASN A 300 12.96 11.70 27.94
C ASN A 300 11.45 11.98 27.88
N LYS A 301 10.94 13.01 28.59
CA LYS A 301 9.53 13.42 28.51
C LYS A 301 9.13 13.93 27.12
N VAL A 302 9.96 14.79 26.50
CA VAL A 302 9.71 15.33 25.15
C VAL A 302 9.72 14.21 24.11
N LYS A 303 10.70 13.29 24.19
CA LYS A 303 10.72 12.06 23.38
C LYS A 303 9.45 11.22 23.57
N ASP A 304 9.04 10.99 24.82
CA ASP A 304 7.83 10.21 25.13
C ASP A 304 6.55 10.86 24.62
N TYR A 305 6.45 12.20 24.65
CA TYR A 305 5.33 12.95 24.06
C TYR A 305 5.19 12.67 22.56
N PHE A 306 6.29 12.77 21.79
CA PHE A 306 6.27 12.46 20.35
C PHE A 306 5.99 10.97 20.06
N LEU A 307 6.42 10.04 20.93
CA LEU A 307 6.17 8.60 20.76
C LEU A 307 4.77 8.15 21.18
N LYS A 308 4.06 8.92 22.01
CA LYS A 308 2.71 8.60 22.55
C LYS A 308 1.59 9.41 21.88
N PHE A 309 1.88 10.08 20.78
CA PHE A 309 0.92 10.89 20.04
C PHE A 309 -0.20 10.01 19.46
N ASP A 310 -1.46 10.32 19.79
CA ASP A 310 -2.59 9.44 19.48
C ASP A 310 -3.16 9.69 18.08
N TYR A 311 -2.51 9.09 17.09
CA TYR A 311 -2.88 9.16 15.67
C TYR A 311 -4.29 8.61 15.36
N LEU A 312 -4.93 7.86 16.26
CA LEU A 312 -6.29 7.36 16.02
C LEU A 312 -7.35 8.48 16.09
N LYS A 313 -7.04 9.61 16.73
CA LYS A 313 -7.97 10.76 16.86
C LYS A 313 -8.28 11.48 15.55
N ILE A 314 -7.33 11.50 14.62
CA ILE A 314 -7.49 12.16 13.30
C ILE A 314 -8.01 11.24 12.21
N LEU A 315 -8.11 9.94 12.50
CA LEU A 315 -8.24 8.86 11.52
C LEU A 315 -9.43 9.05 10.56
N ASP A 316 -10.58 9.49 11.07
CA ASP A 316 -11.77 9.78 10.27
C ASP A 316 -11.59 10.98 9.31
N ASN A 317 -10.99 12.06 9.80
CA ASN A 317 -10.80 13.29 9.01
C ASN A 317 -9.65 13.14 8.00
N LEU A 318 -8.60 12.39 8.37
CA LEU A 318 -7.53 11.98 7.48
C LEU A 318 -8.05 11.15 6.30
N PHE A 319 -8.98 10.21 6.56
CA PHE A 319 -9.58 9.40 5.50
C PHE A 319 -10.38 10.26 4.50
N ARG A 320 -11.24 11.15 5.00
CA ARG A 320 -12.01 12.10 4.17
C ARG A 320 -11.11 13.02 3.33
N TYR A 321 -9.98 13.47 3.90
CA TYR A 321 -8.96 14.21 3.14
C TYR A 321 -8.39 13.35 2.01
N VAL A 322 -7.90 12.14 2.29
CA VAL A 322 -7.30 11.23 1.30
C VAL A 322 -8.28 10.82 0.20
N GLN A 323 -9.56 10.60 0.54
CA GLN A 323 -10.64 10.36 -0.42
C GLN A 323 -10.85 11.55 -1.36
N SER A 324 -10.90 12.77 -0.82
CA SER A 324 -11.03 14.01 -1.60
C SER A 324 -9.81 14.22 -2.52
N GLU A 325 -8.62 13.96 -1.99
CA GLU A 325 -7.34 14.06 -2.71
C GLU A 325 -7.29 13.10 -3.91
N LEU A 326 -7.64 11.83 -3.68
CA LEU A 326 -7.68 10.81 -4.72
C LEU A 326 -8.76 11.13 -5.77
N TYR A 327 -9.94 11.56 -5.34
CA TYR A 327 -11.04 11.90 -6.25
C TYR A 327 -10.67 13.07 -7.17
N PHE A 328 -10.23 14.21 -6.62
CA PHE A 328 -9.94 15.40 -7.45
C PHE A 328 -8.66 15.29 -8.25
N SER A 329 -7.65 14.56 -7.78
CA SER A 329 -6.45 14.30 -8.57
C SER A 329 -6.75 13.43 -9.80
N MET A 330 -7.52 12.35 -9.66
CA MET A 330 -7.97 11.54 -10.80
C MET A 330 -8.92 12.32 -11.71
N TYR A 331 -9.81 13.13 -11.15
CA TYR A 331 -10.68 14.03 -11.93
C TYR A 331 -9.86 15.01 -12.79
N TYR A 332 -8.82 15.64 -12.23
CA TYR A 332 -7.91 16.52 -12.96
C TYR A 332 -7.08 15.78 -14.02
N VAL A 333 -6.62 14.56 -13.75
CA VAL A 333 -5.88 13.74 -14.74
C VAL A 333 -6.76 13.44 -15.95
N ILE A 334 -8.02 13.05 -15.75
CA ILE A 334 -8.95 12.71 -16.84
C ILE A 334 -9.33 13.95 -17.65
N ASN A 335 -9.72 15.02 -16.95
CA ASN A 335 -10.29 16.24 -17.51
C ASN A 335 -9.19 17.22 -17.98
N GLU A 336 -8.61 16.92 -19.13
CA GLU A 336 -7.52 17.68 -19.74
C GLU A 336 -7.87 19.11 -20.14
N GLN A 337 -9.17 19.44 -20.24
CA GLN A 337 -9.63 20.83 -20.43
C GLN A 337 -9.23 21.76 -19.28
N TYR A 338 -8.87 21.21 -18.11
CA TYR A 338 -8.23 21.98 -17.04
C TYR A 338 -6.72 22.08 -17.27
N SER A 339 -6.22 23.27 -17.62
CA SER A 339 -4.80 23.54 -17.84
C SER A 339 -4.02 23.80 -16.55
N ASN A 340 -4.71 24.16 -15.46
CA ASN A 340 -4.12 24.41 -14.14
C ASN A 340 -5.06 23.89 -13.03
N PRO A 341 -4.56 23.26 -11.95
CA PRO A 341 -5.40 22.76 -10.85
C PRO A 341 -6.36 23.79 -10.25
N SER A 342 -5.98 25.08 -10.24
CA SER A 342 -6.78 26.19 -9.70
C SER A 342 -8.15 26.33 -10.39
N GLN A 343 -8.24 25.98 -11.68
CA GLN A 343 -9.51 26.00 -12.43
C GLN A 343 -10.50 24.95 -11.91
N LEU A 344 -10.01 23.84 -11.35
CA LEU A 344 -10.83 22.83 -10.67
C LEU A 344 -11.06 23.24 -9.20
N LEU A 345 -10.04 23.73 -8.49
CA LEU A 345 -10.15 24.15 -7.09
C LEU A 345 -11.24 25.21 -6.84
N ASN A 346 -11.48 26.10 -7.81
CA ASN A 346 -12.47 27.17 -7.72
C ASN A 346 -13.92 26.73 -8.04
N GLN A 347 -14.14 25.49 -8.49
CA GLN A 347 -15.50 24.99 -8.74
C GLN A 347 -16.24 24.77 -7.40
N LYS A 348 -17.55 25.04 -7.38
CA LYS A 348 -18.44 24.67 -6.27
C LYS A 348 -18.52 23.15 -6.16
N ILE A 349 -18.48 22.63 -4.94
CA ILE A 349 -18.56 21.19 -4.69
C ILE A 349 -19.94 20.61 -5.00
N GLU A 350 -21.01 21.41 -4.88
CA GLU A 350 -22.41 21.00 -5.08
C GLU A 350 -22.82 20.86 -6.56
N ASP A 351 -21.88 20.92 -7.50
CA ASP A 351 -22.11 20.49 -8.88
C ASP A 351 -22.36 18.97 -8.90
N LYS A 352 -23.46 18.54 -9.52
CA LYS A 352 -23.88 17.12 -9.65
C LYS A 352 -22.76 16.18 -10.12
N ARG A 353 -21.81 16.68 -10.91
CA ARG A 353 -20.66 15.89 -11.38
C ARG A 353 -19.72 15.43 -10.24
N PHE A 354 -19.91 15.96 -9.03
CA PHE A 354 -19.20 15.60 -7.80
C PHE A 354 -20.09 14.88 -6.77
N ASP A 355 -21.35 14.58 -7.10
CA ASP A 355 -22.28 13.82 -6.27
C ASP A 355 -21.69 12.51 -5.68
N PRO A 356 -20.83 11.73 -6.40
CA PRO A 356 -20.22 10.55 -5.80
C PRO A 356 -19.42 10.87 -4.53
N LEU A 357 -18.62 11.94 -4.53
CA LEU A 357 -17.82 12.32 -3.37
C LEU A 357 -18.68 12.87 -2.23
N ILE A 358 -19.65 13.75 -2.54
CA ILE A 358 -20.57 14.34 -1.55
C ILE A 358 -21.35 13.25 -0.80
N ASN A 359 -21.77 12.19 -1.50
CA ASN A 359 -22.52 11.07 -0.91
C ASN A 359 -21.60 9.94 -0.40
N ASN A 360 -20.33 10.24 -0.08
CA ASN A 360 -19.31 9.35 0.48
C ASN A 360 -18.99 8.07 -0.34
N LYS A 361 -18.95 8.19 -1.66
CA LYS A 361 -18.69 7.06 -2.58
C LYS A 361 -17.35 7.20 -3.29
N LEU A 362 -16.79 6.06 -3.69
CA LEU A 362 -15.80 6.00 -4.75
C LEU A 362 -16.51 5.90 -6.10
N ASP A 363 -16.10 6.71 -7.06
CA ASP A 363 -16.44 6.53 -8.47
C ASP A 363 -15.39 5.62 -9.13
N PHE A 364 -15.77 4.39 -9.46
CA PHE A 364 -14.86 3.42 -10.06
C PHE A 364 -14.59 3.71 -11.54
N SER A 365 -15.49 4.39 -12.24
CA SER A 365 -15.21 4.88 -13.60
C SER A 365 -14.09 5.92 -13.54
N LEU A 366 -14.18 6.88 -12.62
CA LEU A 366 -13.15 7.88 -12.38
C LEU A 366 -11.81 7.26 -11.97
N LEU A 367 -11.79 6.29 -11.05
CA LEU A 367 -10.55 5.63 -10.64
C LEU A 367 -9.92 4.81 -11.77
N ILE A 368 -10.71 4.00 -12.51
CA ILE A 368 -10.19 3.16 -13.60
C ILE A 368 -9.66 4.04 -14.74
N ASN A 369 -10.42 5.05 -15.16
CA ASN A 369 -10.01 6.00 -16.20
C ASN A 369 -8.77 6.81 -15.79
N GLY A 370 -8.70 7.23 -14.51
CA GLY A 370 -7.59 8.01 -13.95
C GLY A 370 -6.31 7.20 -13.86
N PHE A 371 -6.35 6.03 -13.23
CA PHE A 371 -5.18 5.15 -13.15
C PHE A 371 -4.73 4.64 -14.53
N SER A 372 -5.65 4.36 -15.45
CA SER A 372 -5.31 4.03 -16.84
C SER A 372 -4.44 5.13 -17.46
N LYS A 373 -4.89 6.40 -17.40
CA LYS A 373 -4.10 7.55 -17.90
C LYS A 373 -2.76 7.69 -17.15
N VAL A 374 -2.73 7.65 -15.82
CA VAL A 374 -1.48 7.79 -15.04
C VAL A 374 -0.42 6.75 -15.44
N LEU A 375 -0.83 5.50 -15.67
CA LEU A 375 0.06 4.44 -16.13
C LEU A 375 0.45 4.57 -17.61
N GLU A 376 -0.40 5.15 -18.45
CA GLU A 376 -0.21 5.28 -19.91
C GLU A 376 0.93 6.22 -20.31
N ASP A 377 1.01 7.42 -19.72
CA ASP A 377 1.98 8.46 -20.15
C ASP A 377 2.54 9.33 -19.00
N LYS A 378 3.81 9.74 -19.17
CA LYS A 378 4.50 10.74 -18.34
C LYS A 378 3.69 12.04 -18.19
N LYS A 379 2.94 12.47 -19.21
CA LYS A 379 1.99 13.60 -19.21
C LYS A 379 0.96 13.49 -18.08
N TYR A 380 0.36 12.32 -17.90
CA TYR A 380 -0.71 12.11 -16.92
C TYR A 380 -0.16 11.91 -15.51
N THR A 381 0.98 11.22 -15.38
CA THR A 381 1.77 11.24 -14.14
C THR A 381 2.17 12.68 -13.76
N THR A 382 2.52 13.52 -14.74
CA THR A 382 2.85 14.93 -14.52
C THR A 382 1.65 15.70 -13.99
N ARG A 383 0.48 15.58 -14.65
CA ARG A 383 -0.79 16.18 -14.20
C ARG A 383 -1.22 15.73 -12.80
N LEU A 384 -1.01 14.46 -12.44
CA LEU A 384 -1.27 13.94 -11.10
C LEU A 384 -0.44 14.73 -10.06
N LEU A 385 0.88 14.84 -10.24
CA LEU A 385 1.72 15.56 -9.29
C LEU A 385 1.50 17.08 -9.33
N ASP A 386 1.07 17.66 -10.46
CA ASP A 386 0.62 19.06 -10.51
C ASP A 386 -0.59 19.28 -9.61
N PHE A 387 -1.55 18.35 -9.58
CA PHE A 387 -2.68 18.46 -8.67
C PHE A 387 -2.26 18.32 -7.20
N LEU A 388 -1.44 17.31 -6.86
CA LEU A 388 -1.04 17.08 -5.45
C LEU A 388 -0.22 18.26 -4.87
N PHE A 389 0.70 18.82 -5.67
CA PHE A 389 1.70 19.78 -5.16
C PHE A 389 1.59 21.19 -5.78
N LYS A 390 1.42 21.34 -7.11
CA LYS A 390 1.34 22.67 -7.76
C LYS A 390 -0.03 23.37 -7.69
N ARG A 391 -1.04 22.76 -7.06
CA ARG A 391 -2.31 23.43 -6.73
C ARG A 391 -2.18 24.48 -5.61
N THR A 392 -1.05 24.47 -4.89
CA THR A 392 -0.83 25.23 -3.66
C THR A 392 -0.16 26.58 -3.94
N ASP A 393 -0.32 27.53 -3.02
CA ASP A 393 0.26 28.87 -3.15
C ASP A 393 1.79 28.82 -2.91
N LYS A 394 2.58 29.12 -3.94
CA LYS A 394 4.05 29.09 -3.89
C LYS A 394 4.64 29.94 -2.74
N THR A 395 3.96 31.02 -2.33
CA THR A 395 4.40 31.90 -1.23
C THR A 395 4.34 31.22 0.15
N LYS A 396 3.55 30.15 0.31
CA LYS A 396 3.47 29.35 1.54
C LYS A 396 4.38 28.12 1.53
N ILE A 397 5.05 27.85 0.42
CA ILE A 397 5.91 26.68 0.27
C ILE A 397 7.32 27.03 0.76
N TYR A 398 7.94 28.07 0.23
CA TYR A 398 9.32 28.41 0.53
C TYR A 398 9.38 29.53 1.58
N PHE A 399 10.03 29.25 2.71
CA PHE A 399 10.28 30.22 3.77
C PHE A 399 11.54 29.84 4.56
N ASP A 400 12.11 30.80 5.27
CA ASP A 400 13.29 30.63 6.13
C ASP A 400 13.08 31.32 7.50
N HIS A 401 14.14 31.44 8.30
CA HIS A 401 14.12 32.13 9.58
C HIS A 401 13.90 33.65 9.49
N LYS A 402 13.91 34.26 8.29
CA LYS A 402 13.71 35.70 8.04
C LYS A 402 12.32 36.00 7.45
N THR A 403 11.68 35.01 6.81
CA THR A 403 10.54 35.20 5.90
C THR A 403 9.29 34.38 6.25
N ILE A 404 9.19 33.82 7.47
CA ILE A 404 8.06 32.97 7.91
C ILE A 404 6.70 33.67 7.67
N PRO A 405 5.83 33.13 6.80
CA PRO A 405 4.50 33.71 6.58
C PRO A 405 3.61 33.64 7.83
N GLN A 406 2.69 34.59 7.95
CA GLN A 406 1.69 34.62 9.03
C GLN A 406 0.87 33.31 9.07
N ASN A 407 0.47 32.81 7.90
CA ASN A 407 -0.19 31.52 7.74
C ASN A 407 0.52 30.68 6.67
N ILE A 408 0.91 29.46 7.02
CA ILE A 408 1.67 28.52 6.18
C ILE A 408 0.86 27.30 5.72
N GLY A 409 -0.44 27.27 5.99
CA GLY A 409 -1.36 26.23 5.49
C GLY A 409 -1.56 26.32 3.97
N THR A 410 -1.17 25.26 3.27
CA THR A 410 -1.09 25.16 1.81
C THR A 410 -2.30 24.52 1.15
N SER A 411 -3.26 24.00 1.94
CA SER A 411 -4.33 23.11 1.48
C SER A 411 -3.85 21.73 0.99
N SER A 412 -2.65 21.28 1.38
CA SER A 412 -2.07 20.00 0.93
C SER A 412 -1.25 19.34 2.06
N LEU A 413 -1.90 18.40 2.77
CA LEU A 413 -1.44 17.84 4.04
C LEU A 413 0.01 17.34 4.06
N ILE A 414 0.55 16.89 2.91
CA ILE A 414 1.95 16.49 2.78
C ILE A 414 2.90 17.69 2.95
N LEU A 415 2.61 18.80 2.26
CA LEU A 415 3.36 20.06 2.41
C LEU A 415 3.10 20.68 3.77
N ASP A 416 1.89 20.56 4.32
CA ASP A 416 1.54 21.12 5.64
C ASP A 416 2.25 20.39 6.79
N VAL A 417 2.47 19.08 6.68
CA VAL A 417 3.31 18.32 7.62
C VAL A 417 4.79 18.73 7.52
N ILE A 418 5.31 19.03 6.33
CA ILE A 418 6.69 19.54 6.18
C ILE A 418 6.81 20.96 6.75
N ASN A 419 5.85 21.83 6.41
CA ASN A 419 5.78 23.20 6.89
C ASN A 419 5.64 23.27 8.43
N LEU A 420 4.86 22.37 9.02
CA LEU A 420 4.72 22.19 10.47
C LEU A 420 6.07 21.92 11.14
N ILE A 421 6.83 20.94 10.65
CA ILE A 421 8.12 20.56 11.25
C ILE A 421 9.11 21.72 11.12
N GLN A 422 9.18 22.37 9.96
CA GLN A 422 10.05 23.53 9.73
C GLN A 422 9.68 24.71 10.64
N LYS A 423 8.41 25.16 10.67
CA LYS A 423 8.00 26.30 11.53
C LYS A 423 8.19 26.01 13.02
N THR A 424 8.03 24.74 13.44
CA THR A 424 8.31 24.32 14.82
C THR A 424 9.78 24.46 15.18
N ILE A 425 10.70 24.04 14.29
CA ILE A 425 12.15 24.19 14.53
C ILE A 425 12.55 25.68 14.52
N LEU A 426 12.06 26.46 13.56
CA LEU A 426 12.36 27.89 13.46
C LEU A 426 11.86 28.68 14.68
N LYS A 427 10.62 28.46 15.13
CA LYS A 427 10.09 29.03 16.39
C LYS A 427 10.87 28.55 17.62
N THR A 428 11.35 27.30 17.63
CA THR A 428 12.17 26.79 18.74
C THR A 428 13.51 27.54 18.84
N ASN A 429 14.16 27.87 17.73
CA ASN A 429 15.35 28.73 17.75
C ASN A 429 15.03 30.14 18.25
N GLN A 430 13.93 30.75 17.79
CA GLN A 430 13.50 32.06 18.29
C GLN A 430 13.34 32.04 19.82
N LEU A 431 12.67 31.02 20.37
CA LEU A 431 12.51 30.86 21.82
C LEU A 431 13.83 30.62 22.57
N ILE A 432 14.79 29.91 21.96
CA ILE A 432 16.16 29.76 22.51
C ILE A 432 16.86 31.12 22.57
N LYS A 433 16.77 31.91 21.50
CA LYS A 433 17.35 33.25 21.44
C LYS A 433 16.72 34.20 22.47
N GLU A 434 15.40 34.27 22.53
CA GLU A 434 14.65 35.08 23.51
C GLU A 434 14.98 34.68 24.96
N ALA A 435 15.11 33.37 25.24
CA ALA A 435 15.50 32.89 26.56
C ALA A 435 16.95 33.27 26.94
N ILE A 436 17.88 33.23 25.99
CA ILE A 436 19.27 33.64 26.22
C ILE A 436 19.37 35.17 26.40
N GLU A 437 18.67 35.96 25.60
CA GLU A 437 18.61 37.42 25.77
C GLU A 437 17.98 37.82 27.11
N GLY A 438 16.96 37.08 27.57
CA GLY A 438 16.41 37.21 28.93
C GLY A 438 17.43 36.87 30.03
N LEU A 439 18.22 35.80 29.86
CA LEU A 439 19.29 35.44 30.80
C LEU A 439 20.45 36.45 30.79
N GLU A 440 20.80 37.01 29.64
CA GLU A 440 21.82 38.05 29.50
C GLU A 440 21.41 39.34 30.23
N ASN A 441 20.15 39.76 30.09
CA ASN A 441 19.61 40.88 30.85
C ASN A 441 19.59 40.59 32.35
N TYR A 442 19.07 39.43 32.78
CA TYR A 442 19.05 39.05 34.19
C TYR A 442 20.46 39.01 34.81
N ILE A 443 21.46 38.46 34.09
CA ILE A 443 22.85 38.41 34.56
C ILE A 443 23.48 39.79 34.61
N LYS A 444 23.14 40.69 33.68
CA LYS A 444 23.61 42.09 33.66
C LYS A 444 23.02 42.89 34.83
N GLU A 445 21.75 42.68 35.17
CA GLU A 445 21.06 43.35 36.27
C GLU A 445 21.49 42.82 37.64
N ASN A 446 21.64 41.49 37.78
CA ASN A 446 21.93 40.81 39.04
C ASN A 446 23.42 40.45 39.19
N MET A 447 24.29 41.08 38.39
CA MET A 447 25.69 40.70 38.20
C MET A 447 26.48 40.61 39.51
N TYR A 448 26.27 41.57 40.42
CA TYR A 448 26.97 41.65 41.71
C TYR A 448 26.59 40.49 42.64
N GLU A 449 25.29 40.20 42.80
CA GLU A 449 24.84 39.05 43.60
C GLU A 449 25.32 37.71 43.04
N LEU A 450 25.21 37.53 41.73
CA LEU A 450 25.61 36.29 41.07
C LEU A 450 27.12 36.05 41.21
N ARG A 451 27.92 37.12 41.06
CA ARG A 451 29.36 37.11 41.31
C ARG A 451 29.69 36.76 42.76
N GLU A 452 29.10 37.43 43.75
CA GLU A 452 29.27 37.09 45.17
C GLU A 452 28.90 35.63 45.47
N LYS A 453 27.76 35.15 44.96
CA LYS A 453 27.31 33.75 45.11
C LYS A 453 28.33 32.76 44.51
N ILE A 454 28.87 33.05 43.32
CA ILE A 454 29.90 32.21 42.68
C ILE A 454 31.21 32.25 43.48
N ARG A 455 31.71 33.43 43.87
CA ARG A 455 32.94 33.58 44.66
C ARG A 455 32.85 32.83 45.97
N ASN A 456 31.75 32.99 46.70
CA ASN A 456 31.57 32.38 48.01
C ASN A 456 31.41 30.86 47.88
N THR A 457 30.68 30.37 46.86
CA THR A 457 30.62 28.92 46.55
C THR A 457 32.01 28.35 46.25
N ILE A 458 32.80 29.02 45.42
CA ILE A 458 34.18 28.60 45.08
C ILE A 458 35.08 28.66 46.33
N LEU A 459 34.99 29.71 47.14
CA LEU A 459 35.72 29.85 48.39
C LEU A 459 35.39 28.74 49.38
N ASP A 460 34.12 28.35 49.53
CA ASP A 460 33.72 27.35 50.52
C ASP A 460 34.03 25.92 50.04
N VAL A 461 33.95 25.66 48.73
CA VAL A 461 34.52 24.43 48.14
C VAL A 461 36.04 24.40 48.34
N LEU A 462 36.76 25.49 48.06
CA LEU A 462 38.21 25.54 48.24
C LEU A 462 38.61 25.40 49.70
N LYS A 463 38.01 26.14 50.65
CA LYS A 463 38.29 25.99 52.09
C LYS A 463 37.97 24.58 52.58
N SER A 464 36.80 24.03 52.26
CA SER A 464 36.42 22.68 52.72
C SER A 464 37.31 21.58 52.15
N LYS A 465 37.90 21.78 50.96
CA LYS A 465 38.95 20.89 50.45
C LYS A 465 40.32 21.21 51.07
N VAL A 466 40.85 22.41 50.93
CA VAL A 466 42.21 22.82 51.36
C VAL A 466 42.43 22.64 52.87
N ASN A 467 41.44 22.91 53.72
CA ASN A 467 41.55 22.66 55.16
C ASN A 467 41.68 21.15 55.49
N SER A 468 41.26 20.25 54.60
CA SER A 468 41.51 18.80 54.73
C SER A 468 42.96 18.39 54.37
N PHE A 469 43.78 19.31 53.88
CA PHE A 469 45.23 19.16 53.70
C PHE A 469 46.03 19.86 54.82
N SER A 470 45.51 20.92 55.44
CA SER A 470 46.26 21.83 56.32
C SER A 470 46.48 21.32 57.76
N HIS A 471 46.21 20.05 58.06
CA HIS A 471 46.27 19.51 59.42
C HIS A 471 47.69 19.18 59.93
N SER A 472 48.72 19.34 59.09
CA SER A 472 50.11 18.95 59.40
C SER A 472 51.19 19.98 59.04
N VAL A 473 50.86 21.06 58.32
CA VAL A 473 51.81 22.12 57.89
C VAL A 473 51.07 23.46 57.77
N HIS A 474 51.76 24.61 57.91
CA HIS A 474 51.23 25.97 57.62
C HIS A 474 50.98 26.23 56.11
N PHE A 475 50.32 25.30 55.43
CA PHE A 475 50.16 25.22 53.99
C PHE A 475 48.67 25.36 53.61
N GLY A 476 48.36 26.10 52.54
CA GLY A 476 46.98 26.23 52.05
C GLY A 476 46.28 27.56 52.38
N TYR A 477 47.00 28.67 52.54
CA TYR A 477 46.34 29.98 52.60
C TYR A 477 45.72 30.30 51.24
N ILE A 478 44.40 30.43 51.19
CA ILE A 478 43.66 30.85 49.99
C ILE A 478 43.51 32.38 50.04
N HIS A 479 43.97 33.06 49.00
CA HIS A 479 43.58 34.44 48.70
C HIS A 479 42.72 34.44 47.44
N THR A 480 41.63 35.21 47.45
CA THR A 480 40.85 35.50 46.24
C THR A 480 40.74 36.99 46.06
N SER A 481 41.14 37.49 44.89
CA SER A 481 40.94 38.86 44.44
C SER A 481 40.12 38.84 43.15
N GLU A 482 39.26 39.83 42.96
CA GLU A 482 38.18 39.70 41.99
C GLU A 482 37.84 41.05 41.36
N ASP A 483 38.03 41.13 40.05
CA ASP A 483 37.75 42.28 39.21
C ASP A 483 36.43 42.06 38.44
N TYR A 484 35.89 43.10 37.80
CA TYR A 484 34.53 43.19 37.26
C TYR A 484 34.07 41.95 36.46
N ASN A 485 34.99 41.31 35.73
CA ASN A 485 34.74 40.13 34.89
C ASN A 485 35.53 38.87 35.32
N LYS A 486 36.43 38.99 36.31
CA LYS A 486 37.57 38.07 36.52
C LYS A 486 37.72 37.68 38.00
N LEU A 487 37.62 36.38 38.29
CA LEU A 487 38.02 35.81 39.57
C LEU A 487 39.50 35.37 39.51
N THR A 488 40.29 35.83 40.49
CA THR A 488 41.66 35.37 40.73
C THR A 488 41.66 34.56 42.01
N VAL A 489 42.18 33.33 41.97
CA VAL A 489 42.33 32.43 43.11
C VAL A 489 43.81 32.07 43.26
N GLN A 490 44.41 32.51 44.34
CA GLN A 490 45.80 32.24 44.68
C GLN A 490 45.87 31.34 45.90
N ILE A 491 46.72 30.30 45.86
CA ILE A 491 46.98 29.44 47.03
C ILE A 491 48.48 29.49 47.34
N TYR A 492 48.80 29.79 48.60
CA TYR A 492 50.16 30.04 49.06
C TYR A 492 50.46 29.44 50.44
N THR A 493 51.75 29.39 50.75
CA THR A 493 52.29 29.11 52.08
C THR A 493 53.08 30.32 52.59
N ASN A 494 53.07 30.52 53.91
CA ASN A 494 53.87 31.56 54.56
C ASN A 494 55.18 30.95 55.06
N LEU A 495 56.31 31.43 54.52
CA LEU A 495 57.64 31.24 55.10
C LEU A 495 58.14 32.57 55.67
N TRP A 496 59.18 32.51 56.50
CA TRP A 496 59.50 33.51 57.54
C TRP A 496 59.54 34.99 57.11
N LEU A 497 59.81 35.28 55.83
CA LEU A 497 59.74 36.63 55.24
C LEU A 497 58.97 36.73 53.91
N THR A 498 58.44 35.64 53.35
CA THR A 498 57.85 35.63 51.99
C THR A 498 56.66 34.69 51.82
N LYS A 499 55.71 35.10 50.96
CA LYS A 499 54.61 34.25 50.49
C LYS A 499 55.05 33.43 49.29
N PHE A 500 55.05 32.11 49.44
CA PHE A 500 55.28 31.18 48.34
C PHE A 500 53.94 30.77 47.73
N TYR A 501 53.54 31.46 46.67
CA TYR A 501 52.43 31.05 45.81
C TYR A 501 52.82 29.80 45.02
N TYR A 502 51.91 28.83 44.94
CA TYR A 502 52.06 27.59 44.17
C TYR A 502 50.82 27.23 43.34
N VAL A 503 49.73 28.00 43.49
CA VAL A 503 48.62 28.09 42.53
C VAL A 503 48.32 29.56 42.29
N ASP A 504 48.26 29.99 41.03
CA ASP A 504 47.64 31.24 40.60
C ASP A 504 46.64 30.96 39.46
N ALA A 505 45.35 30.98 39.79
CA ALA A 505 44.25 30.68 38.88
C ALA A 505 43.47 31.94 38.52
N ASN A 506 43.30 32.18 37.23
CA ASN A 506 42.66 33.37 36.67
C ASN A 506 41.49 32.91 35.78
N ILE A 507 40.27 33.26 36.16
CA ILE A 507 39.03 32.76 35.56
C ILE A 507 38.14 33.94 35.16
N TYR A 508 37.90 34.12 33.86
CA TYR A 508 36.95 35.11 33.35
C TYR A 508 35.57 34.47 33.23
N ILE A 509 34.68 34.86 34.13
CA ILE A 509 33.33 34.27 34.26
C ILE A 509 32.35 35.03 33.36
N PHE A 510 32.46 36.37 33.36
CA PHE A 510 31.52 37.28 32.70
C PHE A 510 32.24 38.22 31.71
N GLY A 511 31.45 39.08 31.04
CA GLY A 511 31.95 40.01 30.02
C GLY A 511 32.27 39.33 28.69
N LYS A 512 32.63 40.11 27.67
CA LYS A 512 32.74 39.65 26.27
C LYS A 512 33.63 38.41 26.05
N ASN A 513 34.66 38.22 26.88
CA ASN A 513 35.59 37.08 26.77
C ASN A 513 35.35 36.01 27.85
N GLY A 514 34.31 36.18 28.69
CA GLY A 514 34.01 35.29 29.81
C GLY A 514 33.26 34.02 29.41
N LEU A 515 33.40 33.00 30.25
CA LEU A 515 32.84 31.67 30.05
C LEU A 515 31.33 31.69 29.77
N VAL A 516 30.55 32.50 30.51
CA VAL A 516 29.09 32.55 30.37
C VAL A 516 28.68 33.10 28.99
N THR A 517 29.29 34.21 28.55
CA THR A 517 28.98 34.82 27.25
C THR A 517 29.30 33.88 26.10
N LYS A 518 30.44 33.20 26.13
CA LYS A 518 30.79 32.21 25.09
C LYS A 518 29.87 31.00 25.06
N ILE A 519 29.36 30.55 26.21
CA ILE A 519 28.35 29.48 26.27
C ILE A 519 27.02 29.95 25.67
N PHE A 520 26.63 31.21 25.89
CA PHE A 520 25.43 31.80 25.29
C PHE A 520 25.58 32.00 23.77
N ASP A 521 26.73 32.48 23.30
CA ASP A 521 27.05 32.57 21.87
C ASP A 521 27.04 31.18 21.20
N LEU A 522 27.57 30.16 21.88
CA LEU A 522 27.50 28.76 21.42
C LEU A 522 26.05 28.27 21.29
N PHE A 523 25.19 28.49 22.30
CA PHE A 523 23.78 28.08 22.22
C PHE A 523 22.99 28.85 21.16
N LYS A 524 23.21 30.17 21.01
CA LYS A 524 22.67 30.97 19.90
C LYS A 524 23.09 30.38 18.55
N GLN A 525 24.37 30.02 18.39
CA GLN A 525 24.88 29.49 17.14
C GLN A 525 24.43 28.05 16.84
N ILE A 526 24.23 27.20 17.86
CA ILE A 526 23.57 25.89 17.70
C ILE A 526 22.18 26.09 17.09
N GLY A 527 21.40 27.03 17.63
CA GLY A 527 20.07 27.37 17.15
C GLY A 527 20.07 27.90 15.70
N ASN A 528 21.02 28.78 15.35
CA ASN A 528 21.21 29.27 13.98
C ASN A 528 21.53 28.14 13.00
N SER A 529 22.51 27.29 13.33
CA SER A 529 22.97 26.18 12.49
C SER A 529 21.85 25.17 12.22
N ILE A 530 21.04 24.86 13.25
CA ILE A 530 19.85 23.99 13.13
C ILE A 530 18.78 24.67 12.26
N SER A 531 18.55 25.98 12.43
CA SER A 531 17.52 26.72 11.68
C SER A 531 17.83 26.84 10.20
N ALA A 532 19.09 27.14 9.86
CA ALA A 532 19.57 27.15 8.49
C ALA A 532 19.43 25.73 7.88
N THR A 533 20.11 24.74 8.48
CA THR A 533 20.16 23.37 7.93
C THR A 533 18.78 22.76 7.73
N SER A 534 17.86 22.98 8.66
CA SER A 534 16.47 22.52 8.53
C SER A 534 15.70 23.29 7.46
N SER A 535 15.84 24.63 7.40
CA SER A 535 15.21 25.47 6.39
C SER A 535 15.51 25.00 4.98
N ASP A 536 16.78 24.85 4.63
CA ASP A 536 17.19 24.45 3.28
C ASP A 536 16.84 22.99 2.97
N SER A 537 16.99 22.09 3.95
CA SER A 537 16.60 20.68 3.77
C SER A 537 15.10 20.51 3.50
N PHE A 538 14.24 21.29 4.19
CA PHE A 538 12.80 21.26 3.95
C PHE A 538 12.40 22.02 2.69
N ASN A 539 13.02 23.16 2.38
CA ASN A 539 12.79 23.87 1.12
C ASN A 539 13.22 23.01 -0.08
N PHE A 540 14.27 22.19 0.04
CA PHE A 540 14.70 21.25 -0.99
C PHE A 540 13.72 20.08 -1.15
N LEU A 541 13.29 19.45 -0.05
CA LEU A 541 12.24 18.43 -0.12
C LEU A 541 10.97 19.00 -0.80
N LYS A 542 10.61 20.26 -0.51
CA LYS A 542 9.50 20.95 -1.17
C LYS A 542 9.77 21.24 -2.64
N SER A 543 10.96 21.65 -3.06
CA SER A 543 11.23 21.90 -4.49
C SER A 543 11.23 20.62 -5.32
N VAL A 544 11.65 19.50 -4.75
CA VAL A 544 11.51 18.16 -5.34
C VAL A 544 10.04 17.76 -5.51
N LEU A 545 9.19 17.96 -4.50
CA LEU A 545 7.77 17.63 -4.55
C LEU A 545 6.97 18.57 -5.47
N TYR A 546 7.19 19.88 -5.33
CA TYR A 546 6.58 20.91 -6.16
C TYR A 546 7.05 20.81 -7.61
N ARG A 547 8.30 20.38 -7.85
CA ARG A 547 9.00 20.36 -9.15
C ARG A 547 9.16 21.78 -9.70
N ASP A 548 9.86 22.58 -8.91
CA ASP A 548 10.34 23.91 -9.30
C ASP A 548 11.67 23.74 -10.06
N LEU A 549 11.81 24.35 -11.24
CA LEU A 549 13.01 24.18 -12.06
C LEU A 549 14.14 25.15 -11.67
N ASP A 550 13.78 26.26 -11.02
CA ASP A 550 14.65 27.41 -10.74
C ASP A 550 14.96 27.56 -9.24
N SER A 551 14.81 26.50 -8.44
CA SER A 551 15.00 26.55 -6.98
C SER A 551 16.49 26.62 -6.59
N ASN A 552 17.07 27.82 -6.62
CA ASN A 552 18.39 28.12 -6.07
C ASN A 552 18.39 27.99 -4.54
N ILE A 553 18.58 26.76 -4.03
CA ILE A 553 18.63 26.46 -2.60
C ILE A 553 20.10 26.40 -2.17
N GLY A 554 20.54 27.47 -1.51
CA GLY A 554 21.94 27.79 -1.27
C GLY A 554 22.58 27.06 -0.10
N PHE A 555 22.62 25.72 -0.14
CA PHE A 555 23.07 24.87 0.96
C PHE A 555 24.41 25.27 1.63
N LYS A 556 25.32 25.90 0.88
CA LYS A 556 26.54 26.58 1.36
C LYS A 556 26.34 27.34 2.67
N ASP A 557 25.26 28.10 2.81
CA ASP A 557 25.05 28.98 3.97
C ASP A 557 24.89 28.15 5.26
N ASN A 558 24.31 26.95 5.19
CA ASN A 558 24.23 26.01 6.32
C ASN A 558 25.61 25.51 6.74
N PHE A 559 26.46 25.22 5.77
CA PHE A 559 27.83 24.74 6.02
C PHE A 559 28.71 25.87 6.57
N GLU A 560 28.46 27.13 6.20
CA GLU A 560 29.01 28.28 6.91
C GLU A 560 28.50 28.40 8.34
N GLU A 561 27.19 28.26 8.60
CA GLU A 561 26.66 28.29 9.98
C GLU A 561 27.22 27.14 10.85
N ILE A 562 27.42 25.95 10.28
CA ILE A 562 28.10 24.82 10.92
C ILE A 562 29.58 25.14 11.20
N SER A 563 30.30 25.76 10.27
CA SER A 563 31.69 26.18 10.53
C SER A 563 31.79 27.31 11.54
N LYS A 564 30.84 28.25 11.58
CA LYS A 564 30.72 29.25 12.66
C LYS A 564 30.47 28.59 14.01
N LEU A 565 29.64 27.54 14.07
CA LEU A 565 29.43 26.74 15.28
C LEU A 565 30.71 26.04 15.74
N ILE A 566 31.43 25.37 14.83
CA ILE A 566 32.70 24.71 15.15
C ILE A 566 33.76 25.74 15.59
N ASN A 567 33.79 26.93 14.97
CA ASN A 567 34.69 28.01 15.36
C ASN A 567 34.36 28.60 16.74
N ILE A 568 33.10 28.88 17.07
CA ILE A 568 32.71 29.36 18.41
C ILE A 568 33.00 28.29 19.47
N GLY A 569 32.79 27.00 19.16
CA GLY A 569 33.23 25.89 20.01
C GLY A 569 34.76 25.85 20.18
N HIS A 570 35.52 26.07 19.13
CA HIS A 570 36.98 26.15 19.17
C HIS A 570 37.46 27.34 20.03
N ASP A 571 36.89 28.53 19.84
CA ASP A 571 37.22 29.76 20.59
C ASP A 571 36.79 29.70 22.06
N LEU A 572 35.79 28.88 22.41
CA LEU A 572 35.43 28.55 23.79
C LEU A 572 36.48 27.64 24.44
N PHE A 573 36.95 26.60 23.75
CA PHE A 573 37.84 25.60 24.34
C PHE A 573 39.33 25.99 24.32
N SER A 574 39.77 26.72 23.30
CA SER A 574 41.17 27.09 23.09
C SER A 574 41.62 28.37 23.79
N ASP A 575 40.70 29.24 24.22
CA ASP A 575 41.06 30.56 24.76
C ASP A 575 41.76 30.49 26.12
N GLN A 576 43.08 30.71 26.05
CA GLN A 576 44.00 30.75 27.17
C GLN A 576 43.78 31.94 28.13
N LYS A 577 43.01 32.95 27.73
CA LYS A 577 42.65 34.08 28.60
C LYS A 577 41.47 33.76 29.49
N MET A 578 40.48 32.99 29.00
CA MET A 578 39.27 32.64 29.74
C MET A 578 39.59 31.86 31.03
N LEU A 579 40.58 30.99 30.97
CA LEU A 579 41.15 30.27 32.11
C LEU A 579 42.67 30.17 31.98
N ASN A 580 43.39 30.61 32.99
CA ASN A 580 44.83 30.37 33.14
C ASN A 580 45.14 29.98 34.58
N ILE A 581 45.49 28.72 34.83
CA ILE A 581 45.99 28.23 36.13
C ILE A 581 47.46 27.90 36.01
N ASP A 582 48.30 28.68 36.68
CA ASP A 582 49.72 28.41 36.79
C ASP A 582 50.04 27.72 38.12
N LEU A 583 50.77 26.61 38.04
CA LEU A 583 51.25 25.82 39.17
C LEU A 583 52.77 25.94 39.24
N SER A 584 53.31 26.25 40.42
CA SER A 584 54.74 26.59 40.59
C SER A 584 55.33 26.14 41.93
N LEU A 585 56.66 26.06 42.00
CA LEU A 585 57.43 26.01 43.25
C LEU A 585 58.07 27.38 43.48
N GLY A 586 57.25 28.33 43.96
CA GLY A 586 57.66 29.71 44.17
C GLY A 586 58.05 30.44 42.88
N SER A 587 58.96 31.40 43.02
CA SER A 587 59.43 32.26 41.92
C SER A 587 60.42 31.60 40.95
N LEU A 588 60.86 30.36 41.22
CA LEU A 588 61.99 29.73 40.52
C LEU A 588 61.61 28.69 39.47
N LYS A 589 60.41 28.09 39.54
CA LYS A 589 60.00 27.04 38.59
C LYS A 589 58.49 26.96 38.42
N GLN A 590 58.01 27.22 37.21
CA GLN A 590 56.69 26.82 36.74
C GLN A 590 56.69 25.31 36.49
N ILE A 591 55.61 24.63 36.87
CA ILE A 591 55.51 23.16 36.93
C ILE A 591 54.46 22.66 35.95
N ALA A 592 53.29 23.30 35.91
CA ALA A 592 52.28 23.08 34.88
C ALA A 592 51.51 24.39 34.65
N SER A 593 50.92 24.55 33.46
CA SER A 593 50.15 25.73 33.07
C SER A 593 48.89 25.29 32.33
N ILE A 594 47.74 25.38 33.01
CA ILE A 594 46.45 24.88 32.54
C ILE A 594 45.73 26.06 31.88
N LYS A 595 45.81 26.13 30.54
CA LYS A 595 45.27 27.24 29.75
C LYS A 595 44.06 26.82 28.90
N GLY A 596 42.95 27.55 29.05
CA GLY A 596 41.68 27.23 28.42
C GLY A 596 41.10 25.88 28.85
N LEU A 597 40.04 25.43 28.17
CA LEU A 597 39.46 24.10 28.43
C LEU A 597 40.30 22.99 27.82
N TYR A 598 41.04 23.25 26.73
CA TYR A 598 42.05 22.31 26.21
C TYR A 598 43.13 22.01 27.25
N GLY A 599 43.55 22.98 28.07
CA GLY A 599 44.46 22.75 29.19
C GLY A 599 43.87 21.79 30.24
N ILE A 600 42.58 21.95 30.59
CA ILE A 600 41.87 21.01 31.49
C ILE A 600 41.83 19.61 30.86
N LEU A 601 41.43 19.48 29.60
CA LEU A 601 41.35 18.19 28.92
C LEU A 601 42.72 17.50 28.79
N ASN A 602 43.81 18.26 28.76
CA ASN A 602 45.19 17.75 28.73
C ASN A 602 45.75 17.32 30.09
N LEU A 603 45.05 17.55 31.21
CA LEU A 603 45.49 17.17 32.56
C LEU A 603 45.99 15.71 32.72
N PRO A 604 45.47 14.68 32.02
CA PRO A 604 46.03 13.33 32.07
C PRO A 604 47.50 13.25 31.64
N ASN A 605 47.93 14.09 30.70
CA ASN A 605 49.32 14.14 30.23
C ASN A 605 50.24 14.89 31.21
N GLU A 606 49.69 15.77 32.06
CA GLU A 606 50.41 16.49 33.12
C GLU A 606 50.43 15.73 34.46
N LEU A 607 49.84 14.52 34.51
CA LEU A 607 49.59 13.78 35.75
C LEU A 607 50.88 13.43 36.50
N ASP A 608 51.96 13.06 35.82
CA ASP A 608 53.24 12.77 36.47
C ASP A 608 53.94 14.03 36.99
N THR A 609 53.75 15.17 36.29
CA THR A 609 54.19 16.50 36.74
C THR A 609 53.46 16.91 38.03
N LEU A 610 52.14 16.65 38.09
CA LEU A 610 51.28 16.87 39.26
C LEU A 610 51.59 15.90 40.43
N LYS A 611 51.92 14.64 40.14
CA LYS A 611 52.38 13.67 41.16
C LYS A 611 53.68 14.13 41.82
N ASN A 612 54.63 14.61 41.01
CA ASN A 612 55.89 15.12 41.51
C ASN A 612 55.70 16.37 42.39
N LEU A 613 54.84 17.32 41.98
CA LEU A 613 54.40 18.46 42.81
C LEU A 613 53.88 18.00 44.18
N LEU A 614 52.92 17.06 44.21
CA LEU A 614 52.33 16.54 45.44
C LEU A 614 53.36 15.86 46.34
N ASN A 615 54.27 15.07 45.76
CA ASN A 615 55.36 14.43 46.50
C ASN A 615 56.34 15.45 47.09
N THR A 616 56.70 16.52 46.38
CA THR A 616 57.58 17.58 46.91
C THR A 616 56.97 18.30 48.13
N PHE A 617 55.64 18.37 48.22
CA PHE A 617 54.93 18.93 49.38
C PHE A 617 54.47 17.87 50.41
N GLY A 618 54.91 16.61 50.30
CA GLY A 618 54.54 15.54 51.25
C GLY A 618 53.09 15.03 51.13
N LEU A 619 52.36 15.42 50.08
CA LEU A 619 50.94 15.12 49.86
C LEU A 619 50.72 13.82 49.06
N SER A 620 51.62 12.85 49.17
CA SER A 620 51.61 11.59 48.38
C SER A 620 50.30 10.81 48.51
N SER A 621 49.65 10.84 49.67
CA SER A 621 48.34 10.22 49.93
C SER A 621 47.19 10.76 49.05
N PHE A 622 47.35 11.95 48.46
CA PHE A 622 46.37 12.56 47.57
C PHE A 622 46.56 12.19 46.09
N ILE A 623 47.67 11.56 45.70
CA ILE A 623 47.91 11.12 44.31
C ILE A 623 46.74 10.25 43.81
N SER A 624 46.33 9.25 44.60
CA SER A 624 45.20 8.36 44.28
C SER A 624 43.85 9.06 44.10
N LYS A 625 43.69 10.29 44.64
CA LYS A 625 42.50 11.13 44.45
C LYS A 625 42.59 11.95 43.16
N VAL A 626 43.76 12.46 42.83
CA VAL A 626 44.01 13.19 41.57
C VAL A 626 43.94 12.24 40.37
N GLU A 627 44.50 11.04 40.46
CA GLU A 627 44.37 10.00 39.44
C GLU A 627 42.90 9.70 39.12
N LYS A 628 42.07 9.45 40.15
CA LYS A 628 40.62 9.22 40.00
C LYS A 628 39.84 10.44 39.49
N ALA A 629 40.28 11.66 39.80
CA ALA A 629 39.66 12.88 39.30
C ALA A 629 39.98 13.15 37.81
N VAL A 630 41.12 12.65 37.33
CA VAL A 630 41.63 12.85 35.96
C VAL A 630 41.29 11.67 35.03
N GLU A 631 41.01 10.48 35.58
CA GLU A 631 40.52 9.29 34.84
C GLU A 631 39.36 9.57 33.84
N PRO A 632 38.35 10.41 34.15
CA PRO A 632 37.29 10.74 33.18
C PRO A 632 37.81 11.56 31.99
N LEU A 633 38.85 12.38 32.19
CA LEU A 633 39.48 13.19 31.15
C LEU A 633 40.35 12.31 30.24
N GLN A 634 41.08 11.35 30.82
CA GLN A 634 41.83 10.35 30.05
C GLN A 634 40.90 9.58 29.11
N LYS A 635 39.72 9.15 29.60
CA LYS A 635 38.70 8.49 28.77
C LYS A 635 38.19 9.36 27.60
N ILE A 636 38.19 10.69 27.74
CA ILE A 636 37.87 11.61 26.62
C ILE A 636 39.01 11.63 25.60
N LEU A 637 40.27 11.71 26.04
CA LEU A 637 41.44 11.65 25.15
C LEU A 637 41.52 10.31 24.40
N ASP A 638 41.24 9.20 25.09
CA ASP A 638 41.16 7.87 24.49
C ASP A 638 40.05 7.79 23.44
N LEU A 639 38.84 8.28 23.74
CA LEU A 639 37.75 8.34 22.75
C LEU A 639 38.11 9.17 21.50
N LEU A 640 38.80 10.30 21.67
CA LEU A 640 39.27 11.10 20.53
C LEU A 640 40.28 10.33 19.66
N LYS A 641 41.12 9.49 20.28
CA LYS A 641 42.10 8.61 19.60
C LYS A 641 41.45 7.36 18.97
N ASP A 642 40.42 6.81 19.60
CA ASP A 642 39.62 5.66 19.14
C ASP A 642 38.77 6.03 17.91
N PHE A 643 38.19 7.22 17.86
CA PHE A 643 37.50 7.69 16.64
C PHE A 643 38.51 8.24 15.60
N GLY A 644 39.66 8.75 16.04
CA GLY A 644 40.77 9.15 15.17
C GLY A 644 40.89 10.66 14.92
N PHE A 645 40.34 11.49 15.80
CA PHE A 645 40.57 12.95 15.80
C PHE A 645 42.03 13.32 16.14
N ILE A 646 42.70 12.43 16.89
CA ILE A 646 44.12 12.51 17.26
C ILE A 646 44.76 11.12 17.09
N SER A 647 46.07 11.05 16.91
CA SER A 647 46.83 9.79 16.88
C SER A 647 47.53 9.48 18.21
N ASP A 648 47.83 10.50 19.00
CA ASP A 648 48.51 10.39 20.29
C ASP A 648 47.84 11.31 21.33
N THR A 649 47.45 10.77 22.48
CA THR A 649 46.84 11.55 23.58
C THR A 649 47.81 12.61 24.09
N LYS A 650 49.13 12.36 24.08
CA LYS A 650 50.17 13.31 24.50
C LYS A 650 50.31 14.50 23.55
N LYS A 651 49.75 14.43 22.34
CA LYS A 651 49.74 15.51 21.34
C LYS A 651 48.36 16.12 21.15
N PHE A 652 47.41 15.83 22.05
CA PHE A 652 46.02 16.28 21.98
C PHE A 652 45.88 17.77 21.61
N ILE A 653 46.51 18.68 22.38
CA ILE A 653 46.37 20.13 22.14
C ILE A 653 46.77 20.50 20.71
N GLN A 654 47.91 20.02 20.21
CA GLN A 654 48.39 20.34 18.87
C GLN A 654 47.55 19.69 17.76
N GLN A 655 47.24 18.40 17.91
CA GLN A 655 46.55 17.63 16.88
C GLN A 655 45.08 18.03 16.75
N PHE A 656 44.38 18.21 17.87
CA PHE A 656 42.97 18.56 17.88
C PHE A 656 42.73 20.02 17.46
N ASP A 657 43.61 20.95 17.84
CA ASP A 657 43.63 22.33 17.32
C ASP A 657 43.81 22.35 15.78
N THR A 658 44.80 21.60 15.28
CA THR A 658 45.07 21.48 13.83
C THR A 658 43.88 20.88 13.07
N TYR A 659 43.31 19.79 13.59
CA TYR A 659 42.10 19.16 13.03
C TYR A 659 40.93 20.14 12.98
N THR A 660 40.68 20.86 14.08
CA THR A 660 39.55 21.79 14.19
C THR A 660 39.70 22.96 13.21
N LYS A 661 40.91 23.52 13.07
CA LYS A 661 41.19 24.58 12.09
C LYS A 661 41.08 24.10 10.64
N LYS A 662 41.53 22.87 10.34
CA LYS A 662 41.34 22.26 9.02
C LYS A 662 39.85 22.12 8.68
N ILE A 663 39.04 21.56 9.58
CA ILE A 663 37.64 21.24 9.27
C ILE A 663 36.72 22.47 9.18
N ILE A 664 36.98 23.52 9.98
CA ILE A 664 36.28 24.82 9.87
C ILE A 664 36.40 25.39 8.44
N LYS A 665 37.58 25.32 7.82
CA LYS A 665 37.77 25.78 6.44
C LYS A 665 37.23 24.77 5.41
N TYR A 666 37.50 23.48 5.60
CA TYR A 666 37.19 22.45 4.61
C TYR A 666 35.69 22.25 4.40
N ILE A 667 34.85 22.42 5.43
CA ILE A 667 33.39 22.22 5.29
C ILE A 667 32.76 23.19 4.26
N PRO A 668 32.88 24.53 4.37
CA PRO A 668 32.24 25.44 3.41
C PRO A 668 32.84 25.29 2.00
N ASP A 669 34.17 25.19 1.90
CA ASP A 669 34.90 24.98 0.64
C ASP A 669 34.39 23.72 -0.11
N LYS A 670 34.15 22.61 0.61
CA LYS A 670 33.65 21.36 0.03
C LYS A 670 32.24 21.49 -0.54
N TYR A 671 31.30 21.99 0.27
CA TYR A 671 29.88 22.00 -0.09
C TYR A 671 29.47 23.19 -0.97
N GLN A 672 30.35 24.16 -1.22
CA GLN A 672 30.12 25.26 -2.18
C GLN A 672 29.68 24.77 -3.57
N SER A 673 30.21 23.63 -4.02
CA SER A 673 29.85 23.01 -5.32
C SER A 673 28.46 22.35 -5.36
N VAL A 674 27.89 22.02 -4.20
CA VAL A 674 26.62 21.28 -4.08
C VAL A 674 25.40 22.14 -4.40
N ASN A 675 25.52 23.47 -4.23
CA ASN A 675 24.50 24.47 -4.60
C ASN A 675 24.03 24.38 -6.08
N MET A 676 24.74 23.66 -6.96
CA MET A 676 24.39 23.51 -8.38
C MET A 676 23.98 22.08 -8.78
N GLN A 677 24.08 21.09 -7.89
CA GLN A 677 24.08 19.66 -8.31
C GLN A 677 22.78 18.90 -8.02
N LEU A 678 21.91 19.38 -7.14
CA LEU A 678 20.73 18.61 -6.66
C LEU A 678 19.46 18.72 -7.52
N ASN A 679 19.59 18.90 -8.84
CA ASN A 679 18.43 18.89 -9.73
C ASN A 679 17.84 17.48 -9.87
N TYR A 680 16.81 17.20 -9.06
CA TYR A 680 16.09 15.92 -8.99
C TYR A 680 14.75 16.00 -9.73
N ASP A 681 14.66 15.44 -10.94
CA ASP A 681 13.38 15.30 -11.66
C ASP A 681 12.60 14.09 -11.11
N LEU A 682 11.67 14.38 -10.17
CA LEU A 682 10.72 13.43 -9.60
C LEU A 682 9.93 12.64 -10.67
N ILE A 683 9.60 13.26 -11.81
CA ILE A 683 8.85 12.60 -12.87
C ILE A 683 9.73 11.67 -13.69
N SER A 684 10.96 12.08 -14.06
CA SER A 684 11.87 11.18 -14.80
C SER A 684 12.37 9.99 -13.97
N ASN A 685 12.29 10.06 -12.64
CA ASN A 685 12.55 8.92 -11.77
C ASN A 685 11.34 8.00 -11.56
N LEU A 686 10.13 8.56 -11.44
CA LEU A 686 8.90 7.75 -11.37
C LEU A 686 8.53 7.11 -12.73
N TYR A 687 8.87 7.76 -13.84
CA TYR A 687 8.61 7.32 -15.21
C TYR A 687 9.91 7.37 -16.06
N PRO A 688 10.86 6.43 -15.82
CA PRO A 688 12.18 6.45 -16.46
C PRO A 688 12.12 6.13 -17.96
N LYS A 689 13.03 6.73 -18.74
CA LYS A 689 13.12 6.52 -20.20
C LYS A 689 13.49 5.08 -20.61
N THR A 690 14.11 4.31 -19.72
CA THR A 690 14.56 2.93 -19.96
C THR A 690 14.36 2.08 -18.70
N LYS A 691 14.18 0.75 -18.87
CA LYS A 691 14.13 -0.22 -17.77
C LYS A 691 15.48 -0.46 -17.08
N THR A 692 16.56 0.12 -17.61
CA THR A 692 17.91 0.05 -17.04
C THR A 692 18.21 1.18 -16.07
N ASN A 693 17.40 2.24 -16.04
CA ASN A 693 17.55 3.30 -15.04
C ASN A 693 17.12 2.80 -13.65
N THR A 694 17.76 3.35 -12.63
CA THR A 694 17.57 3.04 -11.22
C THR A 694 16.13 3.25 -10.76
N ASN A 695 15.74 2.48 -9.74
CA ASN A 695 14.51 2.72 -8.96
C ASN A 695 14.50 4.16 -8.43
N PHE A 696 13.33 4.82 -8.41
CA PHE A 696 13.14 6.17 -7.86
C PHE A 696 13.90 6.39 -6.53
N ILE A 697 13.79 5.45 -5.59
CA ILE A 697 14.48 5.53 -4.31
C ILE A 697 15.98 5.29 -4.45
N ASN A 698 16.45 4.40 -5.34
CA ASN A 698 17.90 4.17 -5.47
C ASN A 698 18.62 5.38 -6.10
N ASP A 699 18.00 6.05 -7.09
CA ASP A 699 18.50 7.34 -7.59
C ASP A 699 18.44 8.42 -6.50
N PHE A 700 17.33 8.50 -5.74
CA PHE A 700 17.21 9.44 -4.61
C PHE A 700 18.26 9.19 -3.52
N THR A 701 18.51 7.95 -3.11
CA THR A 701 19.48 7.62 -2.05
C THR A 701 20.92 7.71 -2.55
N THR A 702 21.17 7.48 -3.84
CA THR A 702 22.48 7.74 -4.46
C THR A 702 22.77 9.25 -4.47
N ARG A 703 21.82 10.07 -4.93
CA ARG A 703 21.95 11.53 -4.90
C ARG A 703 21.99 12.11 -3.49
N LEU A 704 21.32 11.49 -2.52
CA LEU A 704 21.44 11.84 -1.11
C LEU A 704 22.81 11.47 -0.53
N ALA A 705 23.42 10.36 -0.96
CA ALA A 705 24.79 10.01 -0.59
C ALA A 705 25.82 10.95 -1.26
N GLU A 706 25.59 11.37 -2.51
CA GLU A 706 26.39 12.37 -3.20
C GLU A 706 26.18 13.79 -2.64
N PHE A 707 24.99 14.12 -2.12
CA PHE A 707 24.72 15.35 -1.36
C PHE A 707 25.51 15.40 -0.06
N LEU A 708 25.39 14.34 0.75
CA LEU A 708 26.05 14.26 2.05
C LEU A 708 27.58 14.16 1.93
N PHE A 709 28.08 13.63 0.81
CA PHE A 709 29.50 13.36 0.60
C PHE A 709 29.90 13.62 -0.88
N PRO A 710 29.92 14.89 -1.33
CA PRO A 710 30.21 15.24 -2.72
C PRO A 710 31.60 14.80 -3.15
N LYS A 711 31.73 14.46 -4.44
CA LYS A 711 32.95 13.91 -5.06
C LYS A 711 34.05 14.97 -5.20
N ASN A 712 34.79 15.23 -4.11
CA ASN A 712 36.01 16.03 -4.10
C ASN A 712 36.99 15.49 -3.05
N ASN A 713 38.28 15.37 -3.41
CA ASN A 713 39.43 15.05 -2.55
C ASN A 713 39.21 13.99 -1.44
N LYS A 714 39.14 12.72 -1.84
CA LYS A 714 38.93 11.56 -0.95
C LYS A 714 39.87 11.51 0.27
N ASP A 715 41.13 11.91 0.13
CA ASP A 715 42.08 11.80 1.23
C ASP A 715 41.77 12.84 2.34
N GLN A 716 41.13 13.96 1.99
CA GLN A 716 40.58 14.91 2.97
C GLN A 716 39.21 14.48 3.52
N ASP A 717 38.38 13.75 2.76
CA ASP A 717 37.18 13.09 3.31
C ASP A 717 37.55 12.14 4.45
N ASP A 718 38.54 11.28 4.19
CA ASP A 718 38.98 10.23 5.11
C ASP A 718 39.85 10.79 6.27
N GLU A 719 40.54 11.93 6.09
CA GLU A 719 41.17 12.68 7.21
C GLU A 719 40.13 13.38 8.11
N LEU A 720 39.21 14.16 7.52
CA LEU A 720 38.46 15.16 8.28
C LEU A 720 37.04 14.70 8.68
N LEU A 721 36.31 14.01 7.80
CA LEU A 721 34.92 13.62 8.08
C LEU A 721 34.83 12.27 8.80
N LEU A 722 35.73 11.34 8.49
CA LEU A 722 35.70 9.98 9.04
C LEU A 722 35.72 9.92 10.58
N PRO A 723 36.49 10.73 11.33
CA PRO A 723 36.42 10.76 12.80
C PRO A 723 35.03 11.14 13.35
N ILE A 724 34.36 12.12 12.72
CA ILE A 724 32.99 12.53 13.08
C ILE A 724 32.00 11.40 12.82
N ILE A 725 32.10 10.72 11.67
CA ILE A 725 31.12 9.69 11.34
C ILE A 725 31.33 8.43 12.19
N ARG A 726 32.57 8.09 12.54
CA ARG A 726 32.87 7.05 13.56
C ARG A 726 32.30 7.41 14.93
N LEU A 727 32.46 8.64 15.39
CA LEU A 727 31.84 9.13 16.64
C LEU A 727 30.31 8.98 16.61
N ILE A 728 29.65 9.45 15.54
CA ILE A 728 28.18 9.34 15.36
C ILE A 728 27.72 7.87 15.31
N ARG A 729 28.53 6.97 14.76
CA ARG A 729 28.26 5.52 14.69
C ARG A 729 28.73 4.74 15.93
N ASN A 730 29.43 5.37 16.87
CA ASN A 730 30.14 4.75 17.99
C ASN A 730 31.12 3.63 17.55
N ASP A 731 31.77 3.79 16.40
CA ASP A 731 32.75 2.85 15.84
C ASP A 731 34.16 3.11 16.39
N LYS A 732 34.40 2.67 17.63
CA LYS A 732 35.71 2.75 18.29
C LYS A 732 36.74 1.80 17.69
N ASP A 733 36.27 0.68 17.14
CA ASP A 733 37.11 -0.37 16.55
C ASP A 733 37.60 -0.01 15.12
N LYS A 734 37.25 1.19 14.62
CA LYS A 734 37.62 1.72 13.29
C LYS A 734 37.22 0.80 12.13
N LYS A 735 36.12 0.06 12.26
CA LYS A 735 35.55 -0.84 11.23
C LYS A 735 35.08 -0.09 9.98
N ILE A 736 34.77 1.20 10.13
CA ILE A 736 34.55 2.13 9.03
C ILE A 736 35.91 2.72 8.65
N THR A 737 36.42 2.35 7.48
CA THR A 737 37.79 2.69 7.03
C THR A 737 37.85 3.86 6.06
N SER A 738 36.72 4.23 5.44
CA SER A 738 36.61 5.40 4.55
C SER A 738 35.17 5.92 4.47
N VAL A 739 34.99 7.18 4.07
CA VAL A 739 33.68 7.79 3.78
C VAL A 739 32.98 7.09 2.61
N GLU A 740 33.73 6.57 1.65
CA GLU A 740 33.20 5.83 0.49
C GLU A 740 32.50 4.53 0.89
N GLN A 741 33.00 3.84 1.93
CA GLN A 741 32.32 2.68 2.54
C GLN A 741 30.92 3.06 3.04
N ILE A 742 30.75 4.28 3.57
CA ILE A 742 29.50 4.76 4.17
C ILE A 742 28.48 5.13 3.10
N LYS A 743 28.92 5.73 1.98
CA LYS A 743 28.08 5.91 0.78
C LYS A 743 27.57 4.55 0.30
N LYS A 744 28.48 3.58 0.14
CA LYS A 744 28.14 2.22 -0.31
C LYS A 744 27.17 1.53 0.65
N ASP A 745 27.36 1.66 1.96
CA ASP A 745 26.46 1.07 2.96
C ASP A 745 25.09 1.76 3.02
N LEU A 746 25.00 3.06 2.76
CA LEU A 746 23.72 3.77 2.56
C LEU A 746 22.96 3.23 1.35
N THR A 747 23.64 3.06 0.20
CA THR A 747 23.05 2.45 -1.00
C THR A 747 22.62 1.00 -0.74
N ASN A 748 23.51 0.16 -0.20
CA ASN A 748 23.24 -1.24 0.16
C ASN A 748 22.04 -1.38 1.11
N TYR A 749 21.93 -0.51 2.13
CA TYR A 749 20.82 -0.53 3.08
C TYR A 749 19.51 -0.14 2.42
N SER A 750 19.54 0.83 1.52
CA SER A 750 18.39 1.29 0.74
C SER A 750 17.89 0.18 -0.20
N GLU A 751 18.78 -0.48 -0.96
CA GLU A 751 18.47 -1.66 -1.77
C GLU A 751 17.91 -2.84 -0.93
N LYS A 752 18.39 -3.00 0.31
CA LYS A 752 17.91 -4.02 1.26
C LYS A 752 16.52 -3.72 1.83
N ILE A 753 16.07 -2.47 1.81
CA ILE A 753 14.67 -2.09 2.07
C ILE A 753 13.84 -2.33 0.80
N LEU A 754 14.29 -1.80 -0.34
CA LEU A 754 13.61 -1.91 -1.64
C LEU A 754 13.32 -3.35 -2.06
N SER A 755 14.28 -4.25 -1.90
CA SER A 755 14.14 -5.68 -2.22
C SER A 755 13.08 -6.43 -1.41
N LYS A 756 12.56 -5.84 -0.32
CA LYS A 756 11.53 -6.43 0.55
C LYS A 756 10.12 -5.97 0.24
N ASP A 757 9.94 -4.78 -0.34
CA ASP A 757 8.62 -4.16 -0.50
C ASP A 757 8.19 -3.99 -1.97
N SER A 758 6.93 -4.31 -2.24
CA SER A 758 6.25 -4.10 -3.53
C SER A 758 5.82 -2.65 -3.75
N LEU A 759 5.75 -1.83 -2.70
CA LEU A 759 5.23 -0.45 -2.76
C LEU A 759 6.16 0.53 -3.50
N PHE A 760 7.47 0.26 -3.53
CA PHE A 760 8.47 1.15 -4.14
C PHE A 760 8.82 0.74 -5.57
N LYS A 761 7.81 0.51 -6.40
CA LYS A 761 7.98 0.23 -7.84
C LYS A 761 7.87 1.52 -8.66
N ASN A 762 8.66 1.64 -9.73
CA ASN A 762 8.46 2.74 -10.68
C ASN A 762 7.12 2.55 -11.42
N ILE A 763 6.53 3.62 -11.95
CA ILE A 763 5.19 3.57 -12.58
C ILE A 763 5.18 2.59 -13.77
N ILE A 764 6.29 2.51 -14.50
CA ILE A 764 6.48 1.56 -15.61
C ILE A 764 6.52 0.08 -15.12
N ASP A 765 7.02 -0.20 -13.92
CA ASP A 765 7.04 -1.56 -13.33
C ASP A 765 5.66 -2.02 -12.83
N ILE A 766 4.72 -1.08 -12.72
CA ILE A 766 3.30 -1.30 -12.42
C ILE A 766 2.53 -1.41 -13.74
N ARG A 767 2.76 -0.49 -14.67
CA ARG A 767 2.21 -0.48 -16.03
C ARG A 767 2.43 -1.82 -16.74
N ASP A 768 3.68 -2.26 -16.83
CA ASP A 768 4.11 -3.48 -17.54
C ASP A 768 3.89 -4.79 -16.75
N LEU A 769 3.17 -4.74 -15.62
CA LEU A 769 2.96 -5.88 -14.74
C LEU A 769 1.99 -6.90 -15.36
N LYS A 770 2.51 -7.97 -15.97
CA LYS A 770 1.68 -9.06 -16.52
C LYS A 770 0.86 -9.80 -15.46
N ILE A 771 -0.40 -10.10 -15.79
CA ILE A 771 -1.41 -10.63 -14.86
C ILE A 771 -1.34 -12.16 -14.81
N GLN A 772 -0.54 -12.67 -13.87
CA GLN A 772 -0.38 -14.12 -13.66
C GLN A 772 -1.52 -14.72 -12.80
N LEU A 773 -2.62 -15.04 -13.47
CA LEU A 773 -3.65 -15.95 -12.94
C LEU A 773 -3.16 -17.42 -13.00
N PRO A 774 -3.64 -18.32 -12.11
CA PRO A 774 -3.24 -19.72 -12.15
C PRO A 774 -3.77 -20.43 -13.41
N ASP A 775 -2.91 -21.17 -14.11
CA ASP A 775 -3.27 -21.87 -15.35
C ASP A 775 -4.46 -22.83 -15.18
N ASN A 776 -4.57 -23.51 -14.02
CA ASN A 776 -5.72 -24.35 -13.71
C ASN A 776 -7.03 -23.56 -13.63
N LEU A 777 -7.02 -22.31 -13.14
CA LEU A 777 -8.21 -21.46 -13.08
C LEU A 777 -8.63 -20.99 -14.47
N LEU A 778 -7.66 -20.52 -15.27
CA LEU A 778 -7.88 -20.14 -16.67
C LEU A 778 -8.43 -21.32 -17.49
N LYS A 779 -7.88 -22.53 -17.30
CA LYS A 779 -8.33 -23.76 -17.96
C LYS A 779 -9.74 -24.21 -17.54
N HIS A 780 -10.13 -24.04 -16.26
CA HIS A 780 -11.49 -24.34 -15.80
C HIS A 780 -12.52 -23.35 -16.33
N LEU A 781 -12.18 -22.06 -16.35
CA LEU A 781 -13.04 -21.01 -16.93
C LEU A 781 -13.00 -21.00 -18.47
N LYS A 782 -12.08 -21.74 -19.09
CA LYS A 782 -11.75 -21.73 -20.52
C LYS A 782 -11.52 -20.30 -21.04
N ILE A 783 -10.72 -19.55 -20.29
CA ILE A 783 -10.28 -18.19 -20.64
C ILE A 783 -8.84 -18.26 -21.13
N GLU A 784 -8.68 -18.11 -22.44
CA GLU A 784 -7.37 -17.98 -23.07
C GLU A 784 -6.96 -16.49 -23.13
N ASN A 785 -5.69 -16.22 -23.48
CA ASN A 785 -5.11 -14.89 -23.73
C ASN A 785 -5.05 -13.85 -22.59
N ILE A 786 -5.70 -14.03 -21.41
CA ILE A 786 -5.52 -13.08 -20.27
C ILE A 786 -4.11 -13.14 -19.65
N LYS A 787 -3.41 -14.27 -19.74
CA LYS A 787 -2.13 -14.56 -19.05
C LYS A 787 -1.01 -13.56 -19.35
N ASP A 788 -1.09 -12.88 -20.49
CA ASP A 788 -0.08 -11.95 -20.98
C ASP A 788 -0.48 -10.47 -20.93
N LEU A 789 -1.74 -10.16 -20.57
CA LEU A 789 -2.18 -8.78 -20.37
C LEU A 789 -1.44 -8.11 -19.21
N THR A 790 -1.01 -6.87 -19.44
CA THR A 790 -0.47 -5.97 -18.42
C THR A 790 -1.60 -5.29 -17.63
N VAL A 791 -1.25 -4.65 -16.50
CA VAL A 791 -2.21 -3.86 -15.71
C VAL A 791 -2.77 -2.68 -16.51
N LEU A 792 -1.97 -2.02 -17.35
CA LEU A 792 -2.46 -0.94 -18.21
C LEU A 792 -3.50 -1.46 -19.22
N GLU A 793 -3.20 -2.54 -19.94
CA GLU A 793 -4.12 -3.11 -20.94
C GLU A 793 -5.43 -3.56 -20.29
N LEU A 794 -5.40 -4.20 -19.11
CA LEU A 794 -6.62 -4.53 -18.37
C LEU A 794 -7.43 -3.27 -18.03
N LEU A 795 -6.77 -2.21 -17.54
CA LEU A 795 -7.47 -0.96 -17.18
C LEU A 795 -8.05 -0.24 -18.41
N GLN A 796 -7.33 -0.21 -19.53
CA GLN A 796 -7.83 0.35 -20.81
C GLN A 796 -9.02 -0.46 -21.36
N ILE A 797 -8.95 -1.79 -21.35
CA ILE A 797 -10.06 -2.67 -21.74
C ILE A 797 -11.27 -2.44 -20.83
N THR A 798 -11.07 -2.40 -19.51
CA THR A 798 -12.15 -2.16 -18.53
C THR A 798 -12.77 -0.77 -18.73
N SER A 799 -11.93 0.27 -18.83
CA SER A 799 -12.30 1.66 -19.12
C SER A 799 -13.20 1.76 -20.35
N LYS A 800 -12.74 1.21 -21.50
CA LYS A 800 -13.47 1.23 -22.77
C LYS A 800 -14.89 0.71 -22.60
N TYR A 801 -15.06 -0.44 -21.96
CA TYR A 801 -16.35 -1.08 -21.81
C TYR A 801 -17.27 -0.42 -20.77
N VAL A 802 -16.72 0.03 -19.63
CA VAL A 802 -17.46 0.82 -18.63
C VAL A 802 -17.98 2.11 -19.28
N ASN A 803 -17.13 2.84 -20.00
CA ASN A 803 -17.50 4.09 -20.67
C ASN A 803 -18.53 3.88 -21.79
N GLN A 804 -18.42 2.79 -22.57
CA GLN A 804 -19.43 2.42 -23.58
C GLN A 804 -20.79 2.07 -22.95
N PHE A 805 -20.81 1.31 -21.85
CA PHE A 805 -22.05 1.00 -21.13
C PHE A 805 -22.71 2.26 -20.56
N LEU A 806 -21.94 3.10 -19.86
CA LEU A 806 -22.45 4.33 -19.25
C LEU A 806 -22.96 5.33 -20.30
N LYS A 807 -22.31 5.45 -21.45
CA LYS A 807 -22.81 6.26 -22.58
C LYS A 807 -24.19 5.81 -23.07
N ASN A 808 -24.46 4.51 -23.05
CA ASN A 808 -25.75 3.94 -23.44
C ASN A 808 -26.78 3.92 -22.29
N ASN A 809 -26.36 4.20 -21.06
CA ASN A 809 -27.17 4.11 -19.83
C ASN A 809 -26.85 5.31 -18.89
N PRO A 810 -27.17 6.55 -19.28
CA PRO A 810 -26.72 7.76 -18.58
C PRO A 810 -27.21 7.86 -17.12
N ASP A 811 -28.35 7.24 -16.79
CA ASP A 811 -28.89 7.20 -15.43
C ASP A 811 -28.24 6.14 -14.51
N LYS A 812 -27.27 5.37 -15.03
CA LYS A 812 -26.47 4.42 -14.26
C LYS A 812 -25.14 5.06 -13.88
N SER A 813 -24.63 4.71 -12.69
CA SER A 813 -23.26 5.07 -12.28
C SER A 813 -22.59 3.87 -11.62
N LEU A 814 -21.26 3.79 -11.77
CA LEU A 814 -20.45 2.76 -11.11
C LEU A 814 -19.80 3.35 -9.85
N THR A 815 -20.64 3.60 -8.84
CA THR A 815 -20.22 4.18 -7.55
C THR A 815 -20.41 3.18 -6.41
N PHE A 816 -19.57 3.20 -5.39
CA PHE A 816 -19.66 2.29 -4.23
C PHE A 816 -19.42 3.06 -2.93
N ASP A 817 -20.27 2.85 -1.93
CA ASP A 817 -20.16 3.52 -0.62
C ASP A 817 -18.99 2.91 0.18
N LEU A 818 -18.15 3.75 0.75
CA LEU A 818 -16.94 3.32 1.46
C LEU A 818 -17.23 2.58 2.77
N SER A 819 -18.32 2.91 3.47
CA SER A 819 -18.72 2.28 4.74
C SER A 819 -18.86 0.77 4.61
N SER A 820 -19.31 0.31 3.44
CA SER A 820 -19.42 -1.09 3.03
C SER A 820 -18.09 -1.85 3.14
N ILE A 821 -16.97 -1.22 2.78
CA ILE A 821 -15.63 -1.79 2.94
C ILE A 821 -15.29 -1.95 4.42
N GLY A 822 -15.67 -0.97 5.25
CA GLY A 822 -15.56 -1.01 6.70
C GLY A 822 -16.28 -2.22 7.30
N PHE A 823 -17.51 -2.50 6.86
CA PHE A 823 -18.28 -3.66 7.31
C PHE A 823 -17.62 -5.00 6.93
N ILE A 824 -17.11 -5.17 5.69
CA ILE A 824 -16.35 -6.39 5.31
C ILE A 824 -15.14 -6.56 6.23
N LEU A 825 -14.32 -5.52 6.38
CA LEU A 825 -13.08 -5.59 7.15
C LEU A 825 -13.36 -5.84 8.64
N LYS A 826 -14.46 -5.30 9.19
CA LYS A 826 -14.89 -5.56 10.56
C LYS A 826 -15.23 -7.05 10.75
N ALA A 827 -15.99 -7.65 9.84
CA ALA A 827 -16.30 -9.08 9.87
C ALA A 827 -15.04 -9.96 9.66
N LEU A 828 -14.11 -9.58 8.78
CA LEU A 828 -12.81 -10.24 8.63
C LEU A 828 -11.95 -10.17 9.90
N SER A 829 -12.11 -9.10 10.70
CA SER A 829 -11.38 -8.90 11.96
C SER A 829 -11.97 -9.65 13.17
N ALA A 830 -13.17 -10.23 13.04
CA ALA A 830 -13.88 -10.88 14.14
C ALA A 830 -13.09 -12.06 14.76
N SER A 831 -13.23 -12.23 16.07
CA SER A 831 -12.62 -13.33 16.81
C SER A 831 -13.61 -14.06 17.70
N VAL A 832 -13.20 -15.24 18.15
CA VAL A 832 -13.97 -16.10 19.04
C VAL A 832 -13.15 -16.48 20.26
N ASP A 833 -13.82 -16.55 21.41
CA ASP A 833 -13.37 -17.32 22.56
C ASP A 833 -14.13 -18.66 22.52
N ILE A 834 -13.43 -19.79 22.50
CA ILE A 834 -14.00 -21.15 22.45
C ILE A 834 -13.74 -21.83 23.79
N THR A 835 -14.79 -22.39 24.40
CA THR A 835 -14.67 -23.34 25.50
C THR A 835 -14.98 -24.74 24.98
N TYR A 836 -14.16 -25.70 25.36
CA TYR A 836 -14.32 -27.12 25.04
C TYR A 836 -15.01 -27.87 26.19
N ILE A 837 -15.50 -29.08 25.92
CA ILE A 837 -16.15 -29.96 26.90
C ILE A 837 -15.19 -30.37 28.04
N ASP A 838 -13.88 -30.44 27.77
CA ASP A 838 -12.81 -30.63 28.77
C ASP A 838 -12.47 -29.36 29.58
N ASN A 839 -13.25 -28.29 29.44
CA ASN A 839 -13.01 -26.94 29.98
C ASN A 839 -11.74 -26.22 29.47
N LYS A 840 -11.01 -26.77 28.49
CA LYS A 840 -9.94 -26.05 27.78
C LYS A 840 -10.53 -24.81 27.11
N LYS A 841 -9.79 -23.70 27.12
CA LYS A 841 -10.22 -22.42 26.52
C LYS A 841 -9.19 -21.89 25.53
N ILE A 842 -9.68 -21.48 24.36
CA ILE A 842 -8.89 -20.76 23.35
C ILE A 842 -9.52 -19.37 23.20
N THR A 843 -8.78 -18.32 23.54
CA THR A 843 -9.27 -16.94 23.50
C THR A 843 -8.80 -16.18 22.25
N ASN A 844 -9.64 -15.27 21.77
CA ASN A 844 -9.37 -14.33 20.69
C ASN A 844 -8.83 -14.97 19.37
N LYS A 845 -9.18 -16.23 19.06
CA LYS A 845 -8.84 -16.85 17.77
C LYS A 845 -9.65 -16.18 16.65
N ASN A 846 -9.04 -15.82 15.52
CA ASN A 846 -9.80 -15.25 14.40
C ASN A 846 -10.88 -16.23 13.91
N LEU A 847 -12.10 -15.73 13.63
CA LEU A 847 -13.26 -16.57 13.30
C LEU A 847 -13.01 -17.49 12.08
N PHE A 848 -12.39 -16.97 11.01
CA PHE A 848 -12.04 -17.77 9.84
C PHE A 848 -10.96 -18.81 10.14
N LYS A 849 -9.99 -18.47 10.99
CA LYS A 849 -8.94 -19.42 11.41
C LYS A 849 -9.49 -20.52 12.32
N ALA A 850 -10.42 -20.19 13.21
CA ALA A 850 -11.14 -21.17 14.03
C ALA A 850 -11.82 -22.22 13.15
N LEU A 851 -12.66 -21.77 12.21
CA LEU A 851 -13.48 -22.64 11.38
C LEU A 851 -12.68 -23.38 10.29
N TYR A 852 -11.63 -22.78 9.73
CA TYR A 852 -10.76 -23.46 8.75
C TYR A 852 -9.94 -24.60 9.36
N ASP A 853 -9.39 -24.40 10.57
CA ASP A 853 -8.64 -25.45 11.26
C ASP A 853 -9.53 -26.64 11.65
N ASP A 854 -10.84 -26.42 11.71
CA ASP A 854 -11.88 -27.35 12.19
C ASP A 854 -12.76 -27.94 11.05
N LEU A 855 -12.39 -27.74 9.77
CA LEU A 855 -13.14 -28.30 8.64
C LEU A 855 -13.29 -29.84 8.71
N ASP A 856 -12.43 -30.54 9.46
CA ASP A 856 -12.48 -31.98 9.69
C ASP A 856 -13.75 -32.45 10.44
N SER A 857 -14.41 -31.57 11.21
CA SER A 857 -15.59 -31.94 12.02
C SER A 857 -16.92 -31.91 11.26
N PHE A 858 -16.94 -31.42 10.01
CA PHE A 858 -18.16 -31.26 9.20
C PHE A 858 -18.58 -32.54 8.44
N ASN A 859 -17.96 -33.68 8.74
CA ASN A 859 -18.27 -34.97 8.14
C ASN A 859 -19.15 -35.80 9.09
N HIS A 860 -20.45 -35.85 8.81
CA HIS A 860 -21.47 -36.54 9.61
C HIS A 860 -21.19 -38.02 9.89
N LYS A 861 -20.30 -38.68 9.12
CA LYS A 861 -19.86 -40.06 9.42
C LYS A 861 -19.19 -40.22 10.78
N ASN A 862 -18.71 -39.12 11.39
CA ASN A 862 -18.14 -39.14 12.73
C ASN A 862 -19.19 -39.00 13.84
N ASP A 863 -20.46 -38.71 13.52
CA ASP A 863 -21.50 -38.39 14.53
C ASP A 863 -21.80 -39.58 15.45
N GLU A 864 -21.70 -40.80 14.93
CA GLU A 864 -21.95 -42.06 15.66
C GLU A 864 -20.74 -42.60 16.46
N ASN A 865 -19.53 -42.02 16.34
CA ASN A 865 -18.33 -42.63 16.93
C ASN A 865 -17.25 -41.62 17.36
N ASP A 866 -17.17 -41.35 18.67
CA ASP A 866 -16.19 -40.41 19.24
C ASP A 866 -14.72 -40.79 19.04
N LYS A 867 -14.42 -42.09 18.90
CA LYS A 867 -13.06 -42.64 19.05
C LYS A 867 -12.07 -42.28 17.93
N GLY A 868 -12.48 -41.50 16.92
CA GLY A 868 -11.61 -40.92 15.90
C GLY A 868 -11.53 -39.39 15.89
N ARG A 869 -12.28 -38.69 16.75
CA ARG A 869 -12.40 -37.22 16.73
C ARG A 869 -11.14 -36.56 17.31
N LYS A 870 -10.64 -35.51 16.65
CA LYS A 870 -9.53 -34.67 17.18
C LYS A 870 -10.00 -33.83 18.36
N ALA A 871 -9.12 -33.54 19.31
CA ALA A 871 -9.45 -32.72 20.48
C ALA A 871 -10.01 -31.33 20.10
N GLU A 872 -9.48 -30.72 19.04
CA GLU A 872 -9.87 -29.39 18.54
C GLU A 872 -11.25 -29.33 17.83
N SER A 873 -11.88 -30.49 17.59
CA SER A 873 -13.14 -30.65 16.82
C SER A 873 -14.32 -29.82 17.36
N PHE A 874 -15.12 -29.24 16.45
CA PHE A 874 -16.34 -28.48 16.77
C PHE A 874 -17.29 -29.22 17.71
N TYR A 875 -17.47 -30.53 17.54
CA TYR A 875 -18.36 -31.32 18.40
C TYR A 875 -17.92 -31.32 19.86
N ASN A 876 -16.62 -31.14 20.11
CA ASN A 876 -16.02 -31.01 21.43
C ASN A 876 -16.12 -29.59 22.01
N TRP A 877 -16.69 -28.62 21.29
CA TRP A 877 -16.95 -27.27 21.80
C TRP A 877 -18.23 -27.31 22.65
N SER A 878 -18.20 -26.69 23.83
CA SER A 878 -19.36 -26.50 24.71
C SER A 878 -20.00 -25.13 24.51
N SER A 879 -19.19 -24.08 24.37
CA SER A 879 -19.68 -22.71 24.11
C SER A 879 -18.70 -21.86 23.29
N ILE A 880 -19.26 -20.91 22.54
CA ILE A 880 -18.54 -19.89 21.79
C ILE A 880 -18.93 -18.51 22.30
N VAL A 881 -17.97 -17.60 22.50
CA VAL A 881 -18.22 -16.16 22.62
C VAL A 881 -17.73 -15.48 21.34
N LEU A 882 -18.66 -14.98 20.52
CA LEU A 882 -18.34 -14.15 19.37
C LEU A 882 -17.92 -12.76 19.84
N ASN A 883 -16.68 -12.36 19.58
CA ASN A 883 -16.16 -11.01 19.81
C ASN A 883 -16.32 -10.17 18.53
N LEU A 884 -17.42 -9.41 18.46
CA LEU A 884 -17.92 -8.76 17.23
C LEU A 884 -17.41 -7.32 17.05
N GLY A 885 -16.47 -6.89 17.89
CA GLY A 885 -15.92 -5.53 17.92
C GLY A 885 -16.73 -4.59 18.83
N ASP A 886 -16.12 -3.46 19.20
CA ASP A 886 -16.73 -2.39 19.99
C ASP A 886 -17.42 -2.90 21.28
N ASP A 887 -16.71 -3.81 21.96
CA ASP A 887 -17.11 -4.55 23.18
C ASP A 887 -18.40 -5.38 23.08
N ILE A 888 -18.97 -5.52 21.88
CA ILE A 888 -20.08 -6.42 21.58
C ILE A 888 -19.59 -7.87 21.65
N LYS A 889 -20.07 -8.60 22.67
CA LYS A 889 -19.92 -10.05 22.81
C LYS A 889 -21.28 -10.74 22.68
N ARG A 890 -21.35 -11.85 21.94
CA ARG A 890 -22.52 -12.74 21.92
C ARG A 890 -22.08 -14.17 22.23
N THR A 891 -22.49 -14.67 23.40
CA THR A 891 -22.32 -16.08 23.75
C THR A 891 -23.34 -16.92 22.98
N ILE A 892 -22.89 -18.08 22.50
CA ILE A 892 -23.69 -19.14 21.91
C ILE A 892 -23.37 -20.40 22.71
N ASP A 893 -24.39 -20.88 23.42
CA ASP A 893 -24.40 -22.22 24.00
C ASP A 893 -24.67 -23.21 22.86
N LEU A 894 -23.76 -24.18 22.68
CA LEU A 894 -23.90 -25.15 21.60
C LEU A 894 -24.73 -26.36 22.01
N GLU A 895 -24.84 -26.68 23.30
CA GLU A 895 -25.55 -27.86 23.80
C GLU A 895 -27.05 -27.76 23.48
N GLN A 896 -27.61 -26.54 23.51
CA GLN A 896 -28.98 -26.25 23.09
C GLN A 896 -29.21 -26.39 21.57
N THR A 897 -28.16 -26.39 20.75
CA THR A 897 -28.26 -26.42 19.27
C THR A 897 -27.94 -27.77 18.63
N LYS A 898 -27.28 -28.70 19.34
CA LYS A 898 -26.81 -29.98 18.79
C LYS A 898 -27.93 -30.98 18.41
N ASN A 899 -29.19 -30.70 18.77
CA ASN A 899 -30.33 -31.61 18.55
C ASN A 899 -31.15 -31.33 17.27
N ASP A 900 -30.82 -30.29 16.50
CA ASP A 900 -31.47 -29.98 15.23
C ASP A 900 -30.46 -30.04 14.08
N PHE A 901 -30.59 -31.07 13.23
CA PHE A 901 -29.71 -31.36 12.11
C PHE A 901 -29.66 -30.26 11.03
N SER A 902 -30.51 -29.25 11.08
CA SER A 902 -30.45 -28.10 10.16
C SER A 902 -29.38 -27.06 10.54
N TYR A 903 -28.87 -27.08 11.78
CA TYR A 903 -27.94 -26.07 12.28
C TYR A 903 -26.48 -26.53 12.29
N SER A 904 -25.61 -25.66 11.76
CA SER A 904 -24.18 -25.91 11.57
C SER A 904 -23.37 -24.69 11.98
N PRO A 905 -22.12 -24.83 12.44
CA PRO A 905 -21.21 -23.69 12.66
C PRO A 905 -21.03 -22.78 11.44
N LEU A 906 -21.37 -23.20 10.22
CA LEU A 906 -21.45 -22.33 9.04
C LEU A 906 -22.60 -21.29 9.11
N HIS A 907 -23.71 -21.62 9.78
CA HIS A 907 -24.77 -20.65 10.09
C HIS A 907 -24.27 -19.59 11.10
N LEU A 908 -23.34 -19.97 11.99
CA LEU A 908 -22.66 -19.04 12.89
C LEU A 908 -21.56 -18.23 12.17
N LEU A 909 -20.93 -18.77 11.13
CA LEU A 909 -20.00 -18.05 10.24
C LEU A 909 -20.72 -16.89 9.54
N LEU A 910 -21.83 -17.17 8.83
CA LEU A 910 -22.66 -16.08 8.30
C LEU A 910 -23.34 -15.29 9.42
N GLY A 911 -23.51 -15.87 10.60
CA GLY A 911 -24.21 -15.25 11.72
C GLY A 911 -25.66 -14.97 11.35
N ILE A 912 -26.37 -16.00 10.93
CA ILE A 912 -27.83 -15.98 10.79
C ILE A 912 -28.39 -16.16 12.20
N ASP A 913 -29.37 -15.34 12.60
CA ASP A 913 -29.97 -15.47 13.94
C ASP A 913 -30.93 -16.66 13.95
N LEU A 914 -30.64 -17.71 14.72
CA LEU A 914 -31.38 -18.98 14.68
C LEU A 914 -32.88 -18.81 14.99
N ASN A 915 -33.26 -17.75 15.69
CA ASN A 915 -34.65 -17.46 16.07
C ASN A 915 -35.35 -16.41 15.17
N LYS A 916 -34.67 -15.83 14.17
CA LYS A 916 -35.19 -14.73 13.34
C LYS A 916 -34.60 -14.76 11.93
N VAL A 917 -35.41 -14.51 10.89
CA VAL A 917 -34.95 -14.36 9.49
C VAL A 917 -34.16 -13.05 9.30
N GLN A 918 -32.97 -12.96 9.90
CA GLN A 918 -32.13 -11.78 10.08
C GLN A 918 -30.66 -12.20 10.24
N TYR A 919 -29.73 -11.31 9.88
CA TYR A 919 -28.31 -11.48 10.20
C TYR A 919 -27.94 -10.76 11.51
N ILE A 920 -27.09 -11.40 12.31
CA ILE A 920 -26.48 -10.86 13.52
C ILE A 920 -25.51 -9.74 13.14
N LYS A 921 -25.60 -8.57 13.79
CA LYS A 921 -24.78 -7.41 13.39
C LYS A 921 -23.28 -7.66 13.53
N ASN A 922 -22.51 -7.10 12.59
CA ASN A 922 -21.05 -7.25 12.45
C ASN A 922 -20.54 -8.66 12.06
N THR A 923 -21.40 -9.65 11.78
CA THR A 923 -20.96 -10.96 11.25
C THR A 923 -20.71 -10.91 9.74
N ILE A 924 -20.19 -12.01 9.19
CA ILE A 924 -19.82 -12.11 7.77
C ILE A 924 -21.07 -12.04 6.87
N GLY A 925 -22.18 -12.68 7.26
CA GLY A 925 -23.45 -12.59 6.54
C GLY A 925 -24.07 -11.20 6.61
N TYR A 926 -24.00 -10.51 7.76
CA TYR A 926 -24.44 -9.12 7.85
C TYR A 926 -23.59 -8.17 6.99
N ALA A 927 -22.26 -8.36 6.97
CA ALA A 927 -21.35 -7.58 6.14
C ALA A 927 -21.55 -7.84 4.63
N LEU A 928 -21.73 -9.10 4.23
CA LEU A 928 -22.10 -9.48 2.87
C LEU A 928 -23.46 -8.88 2.50
N ALA A 929 -24.46 -8.99 3.37
CA ALA A 929 -25.79 -8.44 3.10
C ALA A 929 -25.79 -6.89 3.04
N THR A 930 -24.88 -6.22 3.75
CA THR A 930 -24.63 -4.77 3.62
C THR A 930 -24.02 -4.41 2.25
N LEU A 931 -23.46 -5.39 1.53
CA LEU A 931 -22.78 -5.21 0.25
C LEU A 931 -23.61 -5.67 -0.97
N ILE A 932 -24.35 -6.78 -0.85
CA ILE A 932 -25.16 -7.35 -1.94
C ILE A 932 -26.68 -7.27 -1.73
N GLY A 933 -27.17 -6.72 -0.62
CA GLY A 933 -28.60 -6.68 -0.27
C GLY A 933 -29.03 -7.81 0.65
N GLY A 934 -30.33 -7.98 0.88
CA GLY A 934 -30.86 -9.04 1.74
C GLY A 934 -30.82 -8.76 3.24
N ILE A 935 -30.67 -7.49 3.64
CA ILE A 935 -31.03 -7.01 4.98
C ILE A 935 -32.51 -6.58 4.97
N ASN A 936 -33.22 -6.71 6.10
CA ASN A 936 -34.61 -6.26 6.24
C ASN A 936 -34.73 -4.73 6.26
N ILE A 937 -35.88 -4.23 5.79
CA ILE A 937 -36.20 -2.79 5.67
C ILE A 937 -36.13 -1.99 7.00
N THR A 938 -36.21 -2.69 8.14
CA THR A 938 -36.14 -2.11 9.49
C THR A 938 -34.72 -1.93 10.01
N ASP A 939 -33.69 -2.32 9.26
CA ASP A 939 -32.29 -2.16 9.70
C ASP A 939 -31.69 -0.83 9.23
N PRO A 940 -30.90 -0.11 10.06
CA PRO A 940 -30.24 1.14 9.67
C PRO A 940 -29.39 1.06 8.40
N ASN A 941 -28.85 -0.11 8.03
CA ASN A 941 -28.03 -0.28 6.83
C ASN A 941 -28.84 -0.70 5.58
N TYR A 942 -30.17 -0.76 5.63
CA TYR A 942 -30.99 -1.21 4.50
C TYR A 942 -30.78 -0.39 3.21
N GLU A 943 -30.76 0.94 3.31
CA GLU A 943 -30.55 1.80 2.13
C GLU A 943 -29.14 1.73 1.58
N LEU A 944 -28.13 1.56 2.45
CA LEU A 944 -26.75 1.28 2.06
C LEU A 944 -26.67 -0.04 1.27
N ALA A 945 -27.27 -1.11 1.81
CA ALA A 945 -27.34 -2.42 1.18
C ALA A 945 -28.05 -2.37 -0.20
N ASN A 946 -29.16 -1.63 -0.31
CA ASN A 946 -29.87 -1.42 -1.57
C ASN A 946 -29.03 -0.65 -2.61
N GLN A 947 -28.27 0.36 -2.18
CA GLN A 947 -27.41 1.14 -3.07
C GLN A 947 -26.21 0.30 -3.56
N ASN A 948 -25.54 -0.42 -2.67
CA ASN A 948 -24.45 -1.32 -3.05
C ASN A 948 -24.93 -2.45 -3.97
N ARG A 949 -26.11 -3.04 -3.69
CA ARG A 949 -26.75 -4.03 -4.58
C ARG A 949 -26.96 -3.47 -6.00
N LYS A 950 -27.48 -2.25 -6.14
CA LYS A 950 -27.66 -1.58 -7.46
C LYS A 950 -26.32 -1.40 -8.19
N SER A 951 -25.24 -1.08 -7.47
CA SER A 951 -23.89 -0.96 -8.05
C SER A 951 -23.30 -2.30 -8.47
N VAL A 952 -23.48 -3.36 -7.67
CA VAL A 952 -23.04 -4.73 -8.01
C VAL A 952 -23.83 -5.27 -9.22
N ILE A 953 -25.15 -5.07 -9.27
CA ILE A 953 -25.98 -5.36 -10.45
C ILE A 953 -25.47 -4.58 -11.67
N THR A 954 -25.06 -3.31 -11.50
CA THR A 954 -24.49 -2.51 -12.61
C THR A 954 -23.17 -3.10 -13.13
N ILE A 955 -22.34 -3.73 -12.30
CA ILE A 955 -21.15 -4.48 -12.76
C ILE A 955 -21.56 -5.68 -13.63
N PHE A 956 -22.56 -6.45 -13.21
CA PHE A 956 -23.04 -7.59 -13.99
C PHE A 956 -23.75 -7.16 -15.29
N ALA A 957 -24.47 -6.03 -15.28
CA ALA A 957 -25.04 -5.43 -16.48
C ALA A 957 -23.96 -4.94 -17.48
N ILE A 958 -22.87 -4.33 -16.99
CA ILE A 958 -21.69 -4.01 -17.81
C ILE A 958 -21.11 -5.28 -18.41
N LEU A 959 -20.90 -6.34 -17.62
CA LEU A 959 -20.35 -7.62 -18.10
C LEU A 959 -21.26 -8.28 -19.16
N ASN A 960 -22.58 -8.32 -18.92
CA ASN A 960 -23.59 -8.78 -19.89
C ASN A 960 -23.47 -7.99 -21.21
N PHE A 961 -23.39 -6.67 -21.15
CA PHE A 961 -23.22 -5.80 -22.32
C PHE A 961 -21.91 -6.08 -23.08
N VAL A 962 -20.78 -6.32 -22.38
CA VAL A 962 -19.52 -6.72 -23.04
C VAL A 962 -19.67 -8.06 -23.77
N LEU A 963 -20.25 -9.05 -23.11
CA LEU A 963 -20.42 -10.40 -23.66
C LEU A 963 -21.33 -10.36 -24.89
N GLN A 964 -22.47 -9.66 -24.85
CA GLN A 964 -23.38 -9.52 -25.98
C GLN A 964 -22.75 -8.80 -27.18
N ASN A 965 -21.93 -7.76 -26.94
CA ASN A 965 -21.21 -7.09 -28.02
C ASN A 965 -20.17 -8.01 -28.67
N GLN A 966 -19.41 -8.77 -27.88
CA GLN A 966 -18.44 -9.75 -28.39
C GLN A 966 -19.13 -10.91 -29.13
N GLU A 967 -20.22 -11.43 -28.58
CA GLU A 967 -21.09 -12.44 -29.21
C GLU A 967 -21.59 -11.96 -30.58
N THR A 968 -21.97 -10.68 -30.70
CA THR A 968 -22.40 -10.07 -31.96
C THR A 968 -21.25 -9.92 -32.96
N ILE A 969 -20.07 -9.49 -32.52
CA ILE A 969 -18.87 -9.38 -33.37
C ILE A 969 -18.48 -10.76 -33.91
N LEU A 970 -18.41 -11.77 -33.04
CA LEU A 970 -18.05 -13.14 -33.42
C LEU A 970 -19.09 -13.76 -34.37
N LYS A 971 -20.40 -13.55 -34.13
CA LYS A 971 -21.47 -14.00 -35.04
C LYS A 971 -21.44 -13.29 -36.40
N ASN A 972 -20.92 -12.06 -36.49
CA ASN A 972 -20.73 -11.35 -37.75
C ASN A 972 -19.47 -11.80 -38.51
N LEU A 973 -18.37 -12.09 -37.82
CA LEU A 973 -17.17 -12.69 -38.43
C LEU A 973 -17.47 -14.12 -38.93
N GLU A 974 -18.19 -14.91 -38.14
CA GLU A 974 -18.67 -16.23 -38.54
C GLU A 974 -19.63 -16.12 -39.74
N TYR A 975 -20.56 -15.15 -39.75
CA TYR A 975 -21.44 -14.88 -40.91
C TYR A 975 -20.65 -14.59 -42.20
N GLN A 976 -19.59 -13.79 -42.11
CA GLN A 976 -18.75 -13.44 -43.26
C GLN A 976 -17.98 -14.64 -43.82
N LYS A 977 -17.39 -15.48 -42.96
CA LYS A 977 -16.73 -16.74 -43.39
C LYS A 977 -17.76 -17.77 -43.91
N ALA A 978 -18.92 -17.83 -43.28
CA ALA A 978 -20.03 -18.74 -43.61
C ALA A 978 -20.62 -18.46 -45.00
N GLY A 979 -20.93 -17.20 -45.33
CA GLY A 979 -21.77 -16.83 -46.48
C GLY A 979 -21.27 -17.25 -47.87
N ILE A 980 -20.04 -17.73 -47.98
CA ILE A 980 -19.47 -18.32 -49.21
C ILE A 980 -20.09 -19.70 -49.49
N TYR A 981 -20.31 -20.51 -48.44
CA TYR A 981 -20.70 -21.92 -48.57
C TYR A 981 -22.21 -22.19 -48.49
N TYR A 982 -23.02 -21.14 -48.26
CA TYR A 982 -24.47 -21.20 -48.09
C TYR A 982 -25.28 -20.56 -49.22
N LYS A 983 -24.66 -20.29 -50.38
CA LYS A 983 -25.42 -20.00 -51.60
C LYS A 983 -25.94 -21.31 -52.19
N LYS A 984 -27.14 -21.29 -52.78
CA LYS A 984 -27.80 -22.45 -53.41
C LYS A 984 -26.84 -23.24 -54.32
N ASP A 985 -26.09 -22.53 -55.16
CA ASP A 985 -25.19 -23.12 -56.16
C ASP A 985 -23.84 -23.60 -55.60
N SER A 986 -23.57 -23.43 -54.29
CA SER A 986 -22.32 -23.88 -53.66
C SER A 986 -22.22 -25.40 -53.50
N TRP A 987 -23.34 -26.14 -53.62
CA TRP A 987 -23.41 -27.60 -53.47
C TRP A 987 -24.41 -28.25 -54.42
N THR A 988 -24.07 -29.44 -54.93
CA THR A 988 -24.94 -30.28 -55.79
C THR A 988 -25.24 -31.62 -55.11
N THR A 989 -26.49 -32.08 -55.15
CA THR A 989 -26.90 -33.44 -54.74
C THR A 989 -27.15 -34.32 -55.96
N LYS A 990 -26.85 -35.62 -55.87
CA LYS A 990 -27.19 -36.61 -56.90
C LYS A 990 -27.48 -37.98 -56.28
N LEU A 991 -28.71 -38.48 -56.46
CA LEU A 991 -29.11 -39.82 -56.01
C LEU A 991 -28.20 -40.91 -56.63
N ILE A 992 -27.83 -41.90 -55.81
CA ILE A 992 -27.09 -43.10 -56.23
C ILE A 992 -28.06 -44.28 -56.29
N ASN A 993 -28.76 -44.57 -55.19
CA ASN A 993 -29.82 -45.57 -55.12
C ASN A 993 -30.78 -45.27 -53.96
N SER A 994 -31.97 -45.87 -53.98
CA SER A 994 -32.96 -45.79 -52.90
C SER A 994 -33.85 -47.04 -52.88
N ASN A 995 -34.15 -47.54 -51.69
CA ASN A 995 -35.17 -48.54 -51.37
C ASN A 995 -35.81 -48.19 -50.02
N ASP A 996 -36.73 -49.00 -49.50
CA ASP A 996 -37.49 -48.69 -48.28
C ASP A 996 -36.66 -48.67 -46.97
N LYS A 997 -35.42 -49.15 -47.02
CA LYS A 997 -34.50 -49.26 -45.87
C LYS A 997 -33.20 -48.46 -46.02
N GLU A 998 -32.82 -48.09 -47.24
CA GLU A 998 -31.57 -47.36 -47.52
C GLU A 998 -31.72 -46.36 -48.68
N ILE A 999 -31.15 -45.16 -48.51
CA ILE A 999 -30.98 -44.17 -49.59
C ILE A 999 -29.51 -43.73 -49.61
N LYS A 1000 -28.80 -43.86 -50.74
CA LYS A 1000 -27.46 -43.26 -50.92
C LYS A 1000 -27.50 -42.14 -51.94
N TYR A 1001 -26.78 -41.05 -51.67
CA TYR A 1001 -26.60 -39.96 -52.62
C TYR A 1001 -25.19 -39.35 -52.53
N TYR A 1002 -24.72 -38.80 -53.65
CA TYR A 1002 -23.54 -37.95 -53.66
C TYR A 1002 -23.93 -36.53 -53.23
N LEU A 1003 -23.12 -35.96 -52.34
CA LEU A 1003 -23.10 -34.55 -52.00
C LEU A 1003 -21.76 -33.98 -52.51
N ILE A 1004 -21.83 -33.01 -53.41
CA ILE A 1004 -20.67 -32.43 -54.10
C ILE A 1004 -20.60 -30.95 -53.76
N ARG A 1005 -19.43 -30.46 -53.32
CA ARG A 1005 -19.17 -29.03 -53.15
C ARG A 1005 -18.63 -28.43 -54.45
N ASN A 1006 -19.29 -27.39 -54.92
CA ASN A 1006 -18.96 -26.74 -56.20
C ASN A 1006 -17.86 -25.66 -56.03
N LEU A 1007 -17.58 -25.23 -54.80
CA LEU A 1007 -16.55 -24.24 -54.46
C LEU A 1007 -15.35 -24.88 -53.74
N THR A 1008 -14.15 -24.44 -54.09
CA THR A 1008 -12.88 -24.81 -53.43
C THR A 1008 -12.57 -23.89 -52.26
N SER A 1009 -12.08 -24.46 -51.17
CA SER A 1009 -11.65 -23.71 -49.97
C SER A 1009 -10.14 -23.47 -49.95
N GLU A 1010 -9.73 -22.41 -49.26
CA GLU A 1010 -8.34 -22.13 -48.94
C GLU A 1010 -7.81 -22.96 -47.75
N ASN A 1011 -8.68 -23.54 -46.93
CA ASN A 1011 -8.31 -24.34 -45.76
C ASN A 1011 -7.55 -25.62 -46.17
N GLU A 1012 -6.38 -25.87 -45.58
CA GLU A 1012 -5.52 -27.02 -45.92
C GLU A 1012 -6.15 -28.37 -45.54
N ILE A 1013 -6.87 -28.42 -44.41
CA ILE A 1013 -7.66 -29.58 -44.01
C ILE A 1013 -8.70 -29.90 -45.10
N ASN A 1014 -9.30 -28.88 -45.69
CA ASN A 1014 -10.30 -29.04 -46.74
C ASN A 1014 -9.69 -29.43 -48.11
N LYS A 1015 -8.52 -28.89 -48.45
CA LYS A 1015 -7.72 -29.32 -49.62
C LYS A 1015 -7.30 -30.80 -49.51
N ARG A 1016 -7.19 -31.33 -48.29
CA ARG A 1016 -6.94 -32.75 -47.98
C ARG A 1016 -8.20 -33.62 -48.08
N VAL A 1017 -9.34 -33.17 -47.55
CA VAL A 1017 -10.61 -33.93 -47.56
C VAL A 1017 -11.31 -33.92 -48.93
N GLY A 1018 -11.19 -32.85 -49.70
CA GLY A 1018 -11.72 -32.74 -51.06
C GLY A 1018 -13.19 -32.29 -51.16
N ASN A 1019 -13.84 -32.57 -52.31
CA ASN A 1019 -15.11 -31.92 -52.69
C ASN A 1019 -16.31 -32.87 -52.78
N ARG A 1020 -16.11 -34.18 -53.04
CA ARG A 1020 -17.19 -35.17 -53.23
C ARG A 1020 -17.34 -36.09 -52.01
N PHE A 1021 -18.59 -36.30 -51.61
CA PHE A 1021 -18.97 -37.11 -50.45
C PHE A 1021 -20.10 -38.08 -50.83
N GLU A 1022 -20.04 -39.33 -50.36
CA GLU A 1022 -21.12 -40.32 -50.39
C GLU A 1022 -21.83 -40.29 -49.04
N VAL A 1023 -23.13 -39.99 -49.04
CA VAL A 1023 -23.97 -39.98 -47.83
C VAL A 1023 -24.96 -41.14 -47.91
N THR A 1024 -25.06 -41.90 -46.81
CA THR A 1024 -26.03 -43.00 -46.67
C THR A 1024 -27.06 -42.65 -45.60
N LEU A 1025 -28.34 -42.85 -45.93
CA LEU A 1025 -29.45 -42.85 -44.99
C LEU A 1025 -29.93 -44.29 -44.79
N THR A 1026 -30.31 -44.65 -43.56
CA THR A 1026 -30.95 -45.93 -43.24
C THR A 1026 -32.24 -45.75 -42.46
N ASN A 1027 -33.13 -46.74 -42.55
CA ASN A 1027 -34.37 -46.81 -41.78
C ASN A 1027 -34.48 -48.16 -41.07
N ASP A 1028 -34.33 -48.16 -39.75
CA ASP A 1028 -34.46 -49.36 -38.92
C ASP A 1028 -35.95 -49.68 -38.70
N ASN A 1029 -36.40 -50.93 -38.85
CA ASN A 1029 -37.83 -51.30 -38.74
C ASN A 1029 -38.54 -50.89 -37.41
N ASN A 1030 -37.80 -50.59 -36.34
CA ASN A 1030 -38.34 -50.11 -35.06
C ASN A 1030 -38.25 -48.57 -34.90
N SER A 1031 -37.52 -47.89 -35.78
CA SER A 1031 -37.54 -46.44 -35.91
C SER A 1031 -38.71 -46.02 -36.80
N SER A 1032 -39.36 -44.91 -36.47
CA SER A 1032 -40.26 -44.25 -37.43
C SER A 1032 -39.46 -43.40 -38.43
N TYR A 1033 -38.33 -42.84 -38.00
CA TYR A 1033 -37.56 -41.86 -38.78
C TYR A 1033 -36.30 -42.45 -39.43
N TRP A 1034 -36.03 -41.95 -40.64
CA TRP A 1034 -34.76 -42.12 -41.34
C TRP A 1034 -33.61 -41.45 -40.58
N LYS A 1035 -32.45 -42.11 -40.54
CA LYS A 1035 -31.20 -41.61 -39.96
C LYS A 1035 -30.12 -41.45 -41.03
N ILE A 1036 -29.15 -40.56 -40.83
CA ILE A 1036 -27.87 -40.61 -41.55
C ILE A 1036 -27.00 -41.67 -40.88
N SER A 1037 -26.52 -42.66 -41.63
CA SER A 1037 -25.68 -43.74 -41.09
C SER A 1037 -24.17 -43.48 -41.29
N ASN A 1038 -23.77 -42.97 -42.46
CA ASN A 1038 -22.37 -42.65 -42.78
C ASN A 1038 -22.25 -41.46 -43.74
N ILE A 1039 -21.14 -40.72 -43.62
CA ILE A 1039 -20.69 -39.72 -44.59
C ILE A 1039 -19.24 -40.06 -44.97
N VAL A 1040 -18.99 -40.39 -46.24
CA VAL A 1040 -17.68 -40.84 -46.74
C VAL A 1040 -17.12 -39.82 -47.73
N ALA A 1041 -15.98 -39.21 -47.42
CA ALA A 1041 -15.20 -38.39 -48.34
C ALA A 1041 -14.57 -39.28 -49.44
N LEU A 1042 -14.81 -38.93 -50.69
CA LEU A 1042 -14.40 -39.70 -51.87
C LEU A 1042 -13.11 -39.16 -52.53
N ASP A 1043 -12.73 -37.94 -52.19
CA ASP A 1043 -11.59 -37.21 -52.76
C ASP A 1043 -10.42 -37.07 -51.76
N TYR A 1044 -10.45 -37.82 -50.66
CA TYR A 1044 -9.49 -37.69 -49.56
C TYR A 1044 -8.07 -38.02 -50.01
N LYS A 1045 -7.13 -37.10 -49.76
CA LYS A 1045 -5.70 -37.24 -50.03
C LYS A 1045 -4.96 -37.55 -48.73
N ASN A 1046 -4.26 -38.70 -48.68
CA ASN A 1046 -3.34 -38.99 -47.58
C ASN A 1046 -2.21 -37.96 -47.56
#